data_AF-A0AAE1RP49-F1
#
_entry.id   AF-A0AAE1RP49-F1
#
_cell.length_a   1.000
_cell.length_b   1.000
_cell.length_c   1.000
_cell.angle_alpha   90.00
_cell.angle_beta   90.00
_cell.angle_gamma   90.00
#
_symmetry.space_group_name_H-M   'P 1'
#
loop_
_entity.id
_entity.type
_entity.pdbx_description
1 polymer ?
#
loop_
_entity_poly.entity_id
_entity_poly.type
_entity_poly.pdbx_seq_one_letter_code
_entity_poly.pdbx_strand_id
1 'polypeptide(L)'
;MVAKDRKRTTGSPKVQVGEIDTSAPFQSVKDAVNLFGEGAFSGERPAIRRPKPQSAERVLAKETQLHLTQKELNKLKEQLKNAETTRAQALSELERAKRTVDDLTKKLKIVCETKDLAVKATEAAKSQVHQIEEQNDGSVMGKGGSWKTDLETAREKYIAELADLDKAKQELRKIRQDCNTFMEEKAGAIEQAAEAERTAKANMERANELSKEIAAVHESVDQLKLACVQVREEEAKIYTEKDVQKQSYKAKLEESTKQVLALRKETDPDLAKNLEAKLAEKMSEIEALKKEMDSAKSSDLDKVKVVTAELDDAKESLHKVAEEENTLQTLVETLKLELENMKKEHFELKEKEAETESLAGGLHVKLQKAKSELEVAIAEEAKARGASEEMISTLHQLALETENAKLEADEMKMQAEELKKEAEATRMALEEAEKKLKSAMQEAEEAKSAEAEAREQIKNLSEKTTAARSSTSESGARITLSKDEFDSLSRKVEELDNLAEIRVGAAIAHVEAVKASENEALKKLEATQKEIDNIKTATQEALKKAEMAEAAKKAVEGELRRWREREQKKAAEAASRILTETQMNYGSSPQNYRVEKEKPSEKFVESHSKMYPPTVETRKLQKAKTSVAKKKVLMPNISGIFQKKKNQVEGSSPSYLPGEKPIW
;
A
#
# COMPACT_ATOMS: atom_id res chain seq x y z
N MET A 1 -33.83 7.92 55.74
CA MET A 1 -34.45 9.24 55.53
C MET A 1 -34.87 9.30 54.06
N VAL A 2 -36.15 8.99 53.78
CA VAL A 2 -37.22 9.96 53.41
C VAL A 2 -36.94 10.56 52.02
N ALA A 3 -37.50 9.95 50.96
CA ALA A 3 -38.74 10.32 50.24
C ALA A 3 -38.42 11.26 49.05
N LYS A 4 -39.03 11.21 47.87
CA LYS A 4 -40.41 10.93 47.42
C LYS A 4 -40.31 10.73 45.88
N ASP A 5 -40.87 9.68 45.25
CA ASP A 5 -42.26 9.56 44.78
C ASP A 5 -42.76 10.82 44.02
N ARG A 6 -43.39 10.83 42.84
CA ARG A 6 -44.27 9.90 42.11
C ARG A 6 -44.63 10.58 40.78
N LYS A 7 -44.94 9.81 39.73
CA LYS A 7 -46.28 9.88 39.10
C LYS A 7 -46.54 8.62 38.28
N ARG A 8 -47.53 7.86 38.74
CA ARG A 8 -48.23 6.76 38.05
C ARG A 8 -49.42 7.34 37.27
N THR A 9 -49.79 6.63 36.21
CA THR A 9 -51.18 6.35 35.78
C THR A 9 -51.14 5.02 34.99
N THR A 10 -51.37 3.84 35.57
CA THR A 10 -52.65 3.08 35.68
C THR A 10 -53.55 3.05 34.43
N GLY A 11 -53.72 1.86 33.84
CA GLY A 11 -54.81 1.52 32.92
C GLY A 11 -54.62 0.14 32.26
N SER A 12 -55.49 -0.81 32.62
CA SER A 12 -55.49 -2.25 32.29
C SER A 12 -55.77 -2.60 30.80
N PRO A 13 -55.62 -3.87 30.36
CA PRO A 13 -55.80 -4.28 28.96
C PRO A 13 -57.26 -4.62 28.66
N LYS A 14 -57.80 -4.11 27.55
CA LYS A 14 -59.08 -4.54 26.98
C LYS A 14 -58.98 -4.70 25.47
N VAL A 15 -59.40 -5.88 25.03
CA VAL A 15 -59.73 -6.27 23.66
C VAL A 15 -60.95 -5.46 23.19
N GLN A 16 -60.86 -4.79 22.04
CA GLN A 16 -62.01 -4.31 21.26
C GLN A 16 -61.52 -4.04 19.82
N VAL A 17 -61.73 -4.99 18.90
CA VAL A 17 -62.73 -4.96 17.81
C VAL A 17 -62.61 -3.71 16.92
N GLY A 18 -62.33 -3.95 15.63
CA GLY A 18 -61.94 -2.95 14.64
C GLY A 18 -62.97 -1.85 14.38
N GLU A 19 -62.46 -0.64 14.24
CA GLU A 19 -63.18 0.50 13.67
C GLU A 19 -62.97 0.50 12.15
N ILE A 20 -64.08 0.48 11.42
CA ILE A 20 -64.14 0.60 9.96
C ILE A 20 -64.21 2.10 9.65
N ASP A 21 -63.27 2.59 8.85
CA ASP A 21 -63.33 3.92 8.24
C ASP A 21 -64.46 3.95 7.19
N THR A 22 -65.48 4.78 7.44
CA THR A 22 -66.68 4.93 6.60
C THR A 22 -66.73 6.26 5.85
N SER A 23 -65.58 6.79 5.40
CA SER A 23 -65.56 7.97 4.52
C SER A 23 -65.61 7.56 3.04
N ALA A 24 -66.78 7.78 2.41
CA ALA A 24 -67.02 7.48 0.99
C ALA A 24 -66.33 8.47 0.04
N PRO A 25 -66.06 8.05 -1.21
CA PRO A 25 -66.72 8.71 -2.32
C PRO A 25 -67.50 7.71 -3.18
N PHE A 26 -68.77 8.03 -3.36
CA PHE A 26 -69.83 7.31 -4.07
C PHE A 26 -69.38 6.83 -5.46
N GLN A 27 -69.36 5.51 -5.65
CA GLN A 27 -69.38 4.87 -6.96
C GLN A 27 -70.76 4.23 -7.17
N SER A 28 -71.26 4.40 -8.39
CA SER A 28 -72.65 4.29 -8.83
C SER A 28 -73.35 2.98 -8.43
N VAL A 29 -74.66 3.07 -8.17
CA VAL A 29 -75.61 1.95 -7.96
C VAL A 29 -75.53 0.87 -9.07
N LYS A 30 -74.94 1.21 -10.22
CA LYS A 30 -74.65 0.31 -11.33
C LYS A 30 -73.60 -0.77 -10.99
N ASP A 31 -72.66 -0.50 -10.08
CA ASP A 31 -71.59 -1.45 -9.71
C ASP A 31 -72.07 -2.48 -8.66
N ALA A 32 -73.03 -2.12 -7.82
CA ALA A 32 -73.65 -3.05 -6.86
C ALA A 32 -74.50 -4.14 -7.55
N VAL A 33 -75.04 -3.85 -8.74
CA VAL A 33 -75.84 -4.81 -9.52
C VAL A 33 -74.98 -5.89 -10.19
N ASN A 34 -73.68 -5.63 -10.43
CA ASN A 34 -72.75 -6.63 -10.95
C ASN A 34 -72.17 -7.57 -9.89
N LEU A 35 -72.23 -7.21 -8.60
CA LEU A 35 -71.64 -8.03 -7.53
C LEU A 35 -72.55 -9.20 -7.08
N PHE A 36 -73.85 -9.13 -7.40
CA PHE A 36 -74.87 -10.12 -6.99
C PHE A 36 -75.55 -10.84 -8.17
N GLY A 37 -75.11 -10.62 -9.40
CA GLY A 37 -75.78 -11.10 -10.61
C GLY A 37 -74.98 -12.13 -11.39
N GLU A 38 -74.55 -13.25 -10.79
CA GLU A 38 -74.22 -14.46 -11.57
C GLU A 38 -74.19 -15.73 -10.69
N GLY A 39 -75.34 -16.39 -10.60
CA GLY A 39 -75.50 -17.68 -9.95
C GLY A 39 -76.81 -18.36 -10.34
N ALA A 40 -76.70 -19.31 -11.29
CA ALA A 40 -77.68 -20.31 -11.76
C ALA A 40 -78.75 -19.87 -12.79
N PHE A 41 -78.66 -20.37 -14.02
CA PHE A 41 -79.40 -21.56 -14.52
C PHE A 41 -79.03 -21.89 -15.98
N SER A 42 -79.16 -23.17 -16.32
CA SER A 42 -78.83 -23.86 -17.58
C SER A 42 -79.60 -23.41 -18.82
N GLY A 43 -78.98 -23.53 -20.00
CA GLY A 43 -79.69 -23.61 -21.28
C GLY A 43 -78.84 -23.36 -22.53
N GLU A 44 -78.48 -24.44 -23.23
CA GLU A 44 -78.18 -24.59 -24.68
C GLU A 44 -77.52 -23.49 -25.54
N ARG A 45 -76.49 -23.97 -26.27
CA ARG A 45 -75.91 -23.58 -27.58
C ARG A 45 -74.87 -22.44 -27.67
N PRO A 46 -73.82 -22.62 -28.51
CA PRO A 46 -72.64 -21.77 -28.52
C PRO A 46 -72.82 -20.58 -29.47
N ALA A 47 -72.78 -19.37 -28.93
CA ALA A 47 -72.61 -18.17 -29.73
C ALA A 47 -71.22 -17.58 -29.48
N ILE A 48 -70.40 -17.65 -30.52
CA ILE A 48 -69.11 -16.99 -30.69
C ILE A 48 -69.20 -15.55 -30.17
N ARG A 49 -68.54 -15.24 -29.05
CA ARG A 49 -68.26 -13.86 -28.64
C ARG A 49 -66.75 -13.68 -28.49
N ARG A 50 -66.25 -12.74 -29.28
CA ARG A 50 -64.86 -12.31 -29.38
C ARG A 50 -64.28 -12.01 -27.98
N PRO A 51 -62.99 -12.30 -27.73
CA PRO A 51 -62.35 -11.95 -26.48
C PRO A 51 -62.33 -10.42 -26.32
N LYS A 52 -62.94 -9.95 -25.24
CA LYS A 52 -63.02 -8.52 -24.87
C LYS A 52 -61.62 -8.07 -24.39
N PRO A 53 -61.15 -6.84 -24.70
CA PRO A 53 -59.79 -6.37 -24.39
C PRO A 53 -59.41 -6.24 -22.90
N GLN A 54 -60.34 -6.55 -21.98
CA GLN A 54 -60.21 -6.33 -20.53
C GLN A 54 -59.21 -7.26 -19.82
N SER A 55 -58.63 -8.25 -20.52
CA SER A 55 -57.58 -9.12 -19.96
C SER A 55 -56.21 -8.44 -20.01
N ALA A 56 -55.89 -7.72 -21.09
CA ALA A 56 -54.61 -7.02 -21.25
C ALA A 56 -54.48 -5.86 -20.25
N GLU A 57 -55.54 -5.08 -20.05
CA GLU A 57 -55.58 -3.98 -19.08
C GLU A 57 -55.45 -4.48 -17.62
N ARG A 58 -56.10 -5.61 -17.29
CA ARG A 58 -55.94 -6.26 -15.98
C ARG A 58 -54.55 -6.87 -15.77
N VAL A 59 -53.90 -7.35 -16.84
CA VAL A 59 -52.51 -7.83 -16.78
C VAL A 59 -51.56 -6.66 -16.53
N LEU A 60 -51.73 -5.54 -17.24
CA LEU A 60 -50.94 -4.32 -17.04
C LEU A 60 -51.13 -3.70 -15.64
N ALA A 61 -52.36 -3.67 -15.13
CA ALA A 61 -52.63 -3.20 -13.77
C ALA A 61 -51.97 -4.08 -12.71
N LYS A 62 -52.03 -5.41 -12.88
CA LYS A 62 -51.35 -6.37 -11.99
C LYS A 62 -49.83 -6.28 -12.09
N GLU A 63 -49.30 -6.05 -13.27
CA GLU A 63 -47.86 -5.88 -13.52
C GLU A 63 -47.33 -4.58 -12.89
N THR A 64 -48.09 -3.50 -13.01
CA THR A 64 -47.78 -2.23 -12.33
C THR A 64 -47.81 -2.39 -10.81
N GLN A 65 -48.83 -3.09 -10.28
CA GLN A 65 -48.92 -3.39 -8.85
C GLN A 65 -47.77 -4.29 -8.39
N LEU A 66 -47.37 -5.29 -9.18
CA LEU A 66 -46.21 -6.13 -8.91
C LEU A 66 -44.93 -5.29 -8.84
N HIS A 67 -44.76 -4.35 -9.77
CA HIS A 67 -43.58 -3.47 -9.77
C HIS A 67 -43.53 -2.54 -8.55
N LEU A 68 -44.68 -2.00 -8.12
CA LEU A 68 -44.78 -1.22 -6.89
C LEU A 68 -44.45 -2.05 -5.65
N THR A 69 -45.02 -3.26 -5.53
CA THR A 69 -44.70 -4.17 -4.42
C THR A 69 -43.23 -4.61 -4.42
N GLN A 70 -42.62 -4.79 -5.60
CA GLN A 70 -41.20 -5.09 -5.74
C GLN A 70 -40.32 -3.92 -5.27
N LYS A 71 -40.73 -2.68 -5.57
CA LYS A 71 -40.05 -1.47 -5.10
C LYS A 71 -40.16 -1.32 -3.58
N GLU A 72 -41.34 -1.56 -3.00
CA GLU A 72 -41.55 -1.58 -1.56
C GLU A 72 -40.74 -2.68 -0.87
N LEU A 73 -40.70 -3.89 -1.45
CA LEU A 73 -39.89 -5.00 -0.97
C LEU A 73 -38.40 -4.65 -0.95
N ASN A 74 -37.89 -4.00 -2.00
CA ASN A 74 -36.51 -3.56 -2.06
C ASN A 74 -36.19 -2.50 -1.00
N LYS A 75 -37.11 -1.55 -0.78
CA LYS A 75 -36.99 -0.54 0.29
C LYS A 75 -36.95 -1.19 1.67
N LEU A 76 -37.82 -2.17 1.92
CA LEU A 76 -37.83 -2.92 3.19
C LEU A 76 -36.56 -3.76 3.38
N LYS A 77 -36.04 -4.37 2.31
CA LYS A 77 -34.75 -5.10 2.35
C LYS A 77 -33.58 -4.19 2.69
N GLU A 78 -33.56 -2.99 2.14
CA GLU A 78 -32.52 -1.99 2.45
C GLU A 78 -32.61 -1.52 3.90
N GLN A 79 -33.83 -1.24 4.40
CA GLN A 79 -34.06 -0.93 5.80
C GLN A 79 -33.66 -2.06 6.74
N LEU A 80 -33.95 -3.32 6.37
CA LEU A 80 -33.54 -4.50 7.14
C LEU A 80 -32.02 -4.59 7.21
N LYS A 81 -31.31 -4.46 6.09
CA LYS A 81 -29.84 -4.47 6.06
C LYS A 81 -29.26 -3.37 6.95
N ASN A 82 -29.81 -2.15 6.89
CA ASN A 82 -29.36 -1.03 7.72
C ASN A 82 -29.63 -1.28 9.22
N ALA A 83 -30.75 -1.92 9.56
CA ALA A 83 -31.05 -2.30 10.94
C ALA A 83 -30.12 -3.42 11.44
N GLU A 84 -29.80 -4.40 10.58
CA GLU A 84 -28.87 -5.49 10.88
C GLU A 84 -27.44 -4.98 11.10
N THR A 85 -26.95 -4.07 10.26
CA THR A 85 -25.63 -3.45 10.44
C THR A 85 -25.56 -2.64 11.73
N THR A 86 -26.59 -1.83 12.00
CA THR A 86 -26.68 -1.05 13.25
C THR A 86 -26.73 -1.97 14.47
N ARG A 87 -27.49 -3.07 14.41
CA ARG A 87 -27.54 -4.09 15.48
C ARG A 87 -26.17 -4.76 15.68
N ALA A 88 -25.47 -5.11 14.62
CA ALA A 88 -24.14 -5.73 14.71
C ALA A 88 -23.12 -4.78 15.36
N GLN A 89 -23.14 -3.51 14.98
CA GLN A 89 -22.31 -2.47 15.61
C GLN A 89 -22.63 -2.33 17.10
N ALA A 90 -23.90 -2.22 17.47
CA ALA A 90 -24.33 -2.10 18.86
C ALA A 90 -23.91 -3.32 19.70
N LEU A 91 -23.96 -4.54 19.15
CA LEU A 91 -23.50 -5.75 19.84
C LEU A 91 -21.98 -5.75 20.05
N SER A 92 -21.21 -5.31 19.06
CA SER A 92 -19.75 -5.16 19.18
C SER A 92 -19.37 -4.10 20.23
N GLU A 93 -20.08 -2.97 20.25
CA GLU A 93 -19.89 -1.93 21.27
C GLU A 93 -20.25 -2.41 22.66
N LEU A 94 -21.34 -3.16 22.81
CA LEU A 94 -21.73 -3.78 24.08
C LEU A 94 -20.68 -4.76 24.58
N GLU A 95 -20.13 -5.59 23.70
CA GLU A 95 -19.08 -6.55 24.06
C GLU A 95 -17.79 -5.84 24.48
N ARG A 96 -17.40 -4.78 23.76
CA ARG A 96 -16.29 -3.90 24.14
C ARG A 96 -16.54 -3.26 25.51
N ALA A 97 -17.75 -2.74 25.75
CA ALA A 97 -18.12 -2.16 27.05
C ALA A 97 -18.04 -3.19 28.18
N LYS A 98 -18.53 -4.42 27.97
CA LYS A 98 -18.40 -5.51 28.95
C LYS A 98 -16.94 -5.81 29.29
N ARG A 99 -16.07 -5.95 28.27
CA ARG A 99 -14.62 -6.16 28.50
C ARG A 99 -14.00 -5.02 29.30
N THR A 100 -14.38 -3.77 29.05
CA THR A 100 -13.88 -2.63 29.83
C THR A 100 -14.37 -2.64 31.27
N VAL A 101 -15.62 -3.02 31.52
CA VAL A 101 -16.15 -3.15 32.88
C VAL A 101 -15.41 -4.26 33.64
N ASP A 102 -15.16 -5.40 33.01
CA ASP A 102 -14.43 -6.51 33.62
C ASP A 102 -12.98 -6.11 33.96
N ASP A 103 -12.29 -5.40 33.05
CA ASP A 103 -10.95 -4.89 33.28
C ASP A 103 -10.91 -3.87 34.43
N LEU A 104 -11.83 -2.90 34.44
CA LEU A 104 -11.95 -1.94 35.53
C LEU A 104 -12.30 -2.60 36.86
N THR A 105 -13.14 -3.64 36.86
CA THR A 105 -13.49 -4.41 38.05
C THR A 105 -12.27 -5.16 38.60
N LYS A 106 -11.46 -5.77 37.73
CA LYS A 106 -10.18 -6.40 38.13
C LYS A 106 -9.21 -5.39 38.72
N LYS A 107 -9.03 -4.24 38.06
CA LYS A 107 -8.19 -3.14 38.54
C LYS A 107 -8.66 -2.62 39.89
N LEU A 108 -9.96 -2.42 40.06
CA LEU A 108 -10.54 -1.97 41.34
C LEU A 108 -10.27 -2.98 42.45
N LYS A 109 -10.42 -4.28 42.17
CA LYS A 109 -10.10 -5.34 43.14
C LYS A 109 -8.64 -5.29 43.59
N ILE A 110 -7.70 -5.16 42.65
CA ILE A 110 -6.27 -5.00 42.95
C ILE A 110 -6.02 -3.75 43.79
N VAL A 111 -6.64 -2.62 43.45
CA VAL A 111 -6.52 -1.38 44.21
C VAL A 111 -7.10 -1.52 45.63
N CYS A 112 -8.21 -2.22 45.81
CA CYS A 112 -8.77 -2.50 47.13
C CYS A 112 -7.84 -3.39 47.96
N GLU A 113 -7.32 -4.48 47.38
CA GLU A 113 -6.39 -5.41 48.05
C GLU A 113 -5.10 -4.70 48.45
N THR A 114 -4.51 -3.89 47.57
CA THR A 114 -3.31 -3.10 47.86
C THR A 114 -3.55 -2.04 48.93
N LYS A 115 -4.70 -1.35 48.90
CA LYS A 115 -5.09 -0.41 49.97
C LYS A 115 -5.22 -1.13 51.31
N ASP A 116 -5.87 -2.30 51.34
CA ASP A 116 -6.06 -3.05 52.59
C ASP A 116 -4.72 -3.57 53.14
N LEU A 117 -3.78 -3.97 52.27
CA LEU A 117 -2.41 -4.30 52.66
C LEU A 117 -1.66 -3.09 53.21
N ALA A 118 -1.80 -1.92 52.58
CA ALA A 118 -1.20 -0.67 53.05
C ALA A 118 -1.77 -0.26 54.41
N VAL A 119 -3.09 -0.37 54.61
CA VAL A 119 -3.74 -0.10 55.91
C VAL A 119 -3.21 -1.04 56.98
N LYS A 120 -3.15 -2.35 56.72
CA LYS A 120 -2.56 -3.33 57.66
C LYS A 120 -1.09 -3.02 57.99
N ALA A 121 -0.30 -2.61 57.00
CA ALA A 121 1.09 -2.20 57.22
C ALA A 121 1.18 -0.94 58.10
N THR A 122 0.29 0.05 57.89
CA THR A 122 0.24 1.25 58.74
C THR A 122 -0.25 0.96 60.16
N GLU A 123 -1.18 0.02 60.35
CA GLU A 123 -1.63 -0.42 61.67
C GLU A 123 -0.56 -1.23 62.40
N ALA A 124 0.18 -2.08 61.69
CA ALA A 124 1.33 -2.78 62.24
C ALA A 124 2.45 -1.81 62.65
N ALA A 125 2.75 -0.82 61.81
CA ALA A 125 3.71 0.22 62.14
C ALA A 125 3.26 1.08 63.34
N LYS A 126 1.97 1.44 63.42
CA LYS A 126 1.41 2.13 64.60
C LYS A 126 1.48 1.29 65.86
N SER A 127 1.21 -0.01 65.75
CA SER A 127 1.31 -0.94 66.89
C SER A 127 2.77 -1.06 67.35
N GLN A 128 3.73 -1.10 66.42
CA GLN A 128 5.16 -1.06 66.75
C GLN A 128 5.60 0.28 67.36
N VAL A 129 5.07 1.41 66.88
CA VAL A 129 5.32 2.73 67.48
C VAL A 129 4.77 2.80 68.90
N HIS A 130 3.55 2.32 69.15
CA HIS A 130 3.02 2.24 70.51
C HIS A 130 3.80 1.27 71.40
N GLN A 131 4.31 0.16 70.85
CA GLN A 131 5.19 -0.76 71.58
C GLN A 131 6.55 -0.15 71.91
N ILE A 132 7.09 0.69 71.02
CA ILE A 132 8.31 1.46 71.25
C ILE A 132 8.05 2.60 72.23
N GLU A 133 6.91 3.30 72.16
CA GLU A 133 6.50 4.35 73.10
C GLU A 133 6.27 3.78 74.52
N GLU A 134 5.60 2.64 74.65
CA GLU A 134 5.45 1.91 75.92
C GLU A 134 6.79 1.39 76.47
N GLN A 135 7.76 1.07 75.60
CA GLN A 135 9.13 0.69 75.98
C GLN A 135 10.04 1.90 76.26
N ASN A 136 9.62 3.14 75.96
CA ASN A 136 10.44 4.35 76.12
C ASN A 136 10.02 5.28 77.26
N ASP A 137 9.10 4.87 78.13
CA ASP A 137 8.83 5.56 79.41
C ASP A 137 9.93 5.33 80.48
N GLY A 138 11.05 4.73 80.07
CA GLY A 138 12.20 4.52 80.94
C GLY A 138 13.51 4.48 80.18
N SER A 139 14.17 5.64 80.11
CA SER A 139 15.62 5.79 80.08
C SER A 139 16.33 5.96 78.73
N VAL A 140 17.25 6.94 78.76
CA VAL A 140 18.43 7.17 77.90
C VAL A 140 18.27 8.10 76.70
N MET A 141 18.35 9.39 77.04
CA MET A 141 19.15 10.37 76.30
C MET A 141 20.56 9.80 75.98
N GLY A 142 20.95 9.79 74.70
CA GLY A 142 22.36 9.77 74.33
C GLY A 142 22.80 8.91 73.14
N LYS A 143 22.28 9.16 71.92
CA LYS A 143 23.02 8.89 70.66
C LYS A 143 22.41 9.62 69.45
N GLY A 144 22.49 10.96 69.46
CA GLY A 144 21.87 11.86 68.48
C GLY A 144 22.51 11.96 67.09
N GLY A 145 23.23 10.94 66.61
CA GLY A 145 23.99 11.00 65.35
C GLY A 145 23.39 10.17 64.20
N SER A 146 23.17 8.86 64.43
CA SER A 146 22.83 7.90 63.35
C SER A 146 21.43 8.09 62.77
N TRP A 147 20.42 8.25 63.62
CA TRP A 147 19.03 8.38 63.16
C TRP A 147 18.79 9.66 62.34
N LYS A 148 19.56 10.71 62.61
CA LYS A 148 19.47 11.98 61.88
C LYS A 148 20.07 11.86 60.48
N THR A 149 21.18 11.13 60.33
CA THR A 149 21.75 10.84 59.01
C THR A 149 20.85 9.90 58.21
N ASP A 150 20.30 8.87 58.84
CA ASP A 150 19.39 7.93 58.17
C ASP A 150 18.09 8.62 57.70
N LEU A 151 17.57 9.56 58.50
CA LEU A 151 16.41 10.38 58.17
C LEU A 151 16.70 11.38 57.04
N GLU A 152 17.89 11.97 57.01
CA GLU A 152 18.29 12.86 55.92
C GLU A 152 18.52 12.08 54.61
N THR A 153 19.14 10.90 54.67
CA THR A 153 19.27 10.00 53.51
C THR A 153 17.91 9.50 53.01
N ALA A 154 16.95 9.23 53.90
CA ALA A 154 15.58 8.88 53.49
C ALA A 154 14.86 10.05 52.78
N ARG A 155 15.06 11.29 53.25
CA ARG A 155 14.55 12.50 52.59
C ARG A 155 15.16 12.70 51.21
N GLU A 156 16.48 12.53 51.08
CA GLU A 156 17.17 12.63 49.80
C GLU A 156 16.65 11.62 48.78
N LYS A 157 16.44 10.36 49.21
CA LYS A 157 15.82 9.32 48.38
C LYS A 157 14.39 9.70 47.98
N TYR A 158 13.58 10.21 48.91
CA TYR A 158 12.21 10.64 48.62
C TYR A 158 12.16 11.83 47.64
N ILE A 159 13.09 12.77 47.75
CA ILE A 159 13.23 13.89 46.81
C ILE A 159 13.62 13.38 45.42
N ALA A 160 14.55 12.42 45.33
CA ALA A 160 14.93 11.79 44.07
C ALA A 160 13.75 11.05 43.42
N GLU A 161 13.00 10.25 44.20
CA GLU A 161 11.80 9.55 43.74
C GLU A 161 10.70 10.50 43.27
N LEU A 162 10.50 11.64 43.96
CA LEU A 162 9.57 12.68 43.52
C LEU A 162 10.01 13.33 42.20
N ALA A 163 11.31 13.59 42.02
CA ALA A 163 11.85 14.13 40.78
C ALA A 163 11.67 13.16 39.60
N ASP A 164 11.90 11.86 39.83
CA ASP A 164 11.66 10.80 38.85
C ASP A 164 10.16 10.68 38.51
N LEU A 165 9.28 10.77 39.52
CA LEU A 165 7.84 10.79 39.32
C LEU A 165 7.40 11.99 38.47
N ASP A 166 7.94 13.17 38.71
CA ASP A 166 7.60 14.36 37.94
C ASP A 166 8.13 14.30 36.51
N LYS A 167 9.32 13.70 36.29
CA LYS A 167 9.82 13.37 34.95
C LYS A 167 8.89 12.40 34.23
N ALA A 168 8.47 11.32 34.89
CA ALA A 168 7.52 10.36 34.33
C ALA A 168 6.16 11.01 33.98
N LYS A 169 5.66 11.94 34.81
CA LYS A 169 4.44 12.72 34.51
C LYS A 169 4.63 13.65 33.31
N GLN A 170 5.82 14.25 33.13
CA GLN A 170 6.12 15.07 31.95
C GLN A 170 6.16 14.22 30.67
N GLU A 171 6.82 13.05 30.72
CA GLU A 171 6.84 12.11 29.61
C GLU A 171 5.43 11.60 29.26
N LEU A 172 4.60 11.28 30.25
CA LEU A 172 3.21 10.89 30.02
C LEU A 172 2.39 12.01 29.36
N ARG A 173 2.59 13.27 29.77
CA ARG A 173 1.92 14.42 29.12
C ARG A 173 2.36 14.56 27.66
N LYS A 174 3.65 14.39 27.39
CA LYS A 174 4.18 14.42 26.03
C LYS A 174 3.58 13.31 25.16
N ILE A 175 3.58 12.07 25.65
CA ILE A 175 2.97 10.93 24.93
C ILE A 175 1.48 11.20 24.64
N ARG A 176 0.73 11.74 25.61
CA ARG A 176 -0.69 12.09 25.38
C ARG A 176 -0.85 13.16 24.30
N GLN A 177 0.02 14.17 24.29
CA GLN A 177 0.01 15.20 23.26
C GLN A 177 0.32 14.60 21.88
N ASP A 178 1.37 13.78 21.79
CA ASP A 178 1.76 13.10 20.55
C ASP A 178 0.66 12.15 20.04
N CYS A 179 -0.04 11.45 20.95
CA CYS A 179 -1.20 10.64 20.59
C CYS A 179 -2.37 11.48 20.07
N ASN A 180 -2.64 12.64 20.66
CA ASN A 180 -3.70 13.53 20.19
C ASN A 180 -3.38 14.07 18.79
N THR A 181 -2.15 14.55 18.56
CA THR A 181 -1.74 15.03 17.23
C THR A 181 -1.81 13.92 16.19
N PHE A 182 -1.36 12.71 16.53
CA PHE A 182 -1.50 11.55 15.65
C PHE A 182 -2.96 11.20 15.32
N MET A 183 -3.86 11.32 16.31
CA MET A 183 -5.28 11.08 16.08
C MET A 183 -5.93 12.16 15.20
N GLU A 184 -5.51 13.42 15.33
CA GLU A 184 -5.92 14.52 14.44
C GLU A 184 -5.42 14.32 13.01
N GLU A 185 -4.13 13.96 12.84
CA GLU A 185 -3.54 13.62 11.54
C GLU A 185 -4.26 12.43 10.89
N LYS A 186 -4.56 11.38 11.67
CA LYS A 186 -5.34 10.23 11.20
C LYS A 186 -6.75 10.64 10.77
N ALA A 187 -7.42 11.51 11.50
CA ALA A 187 -8.74 12.01 11.13
C ALA A 187 -8.68 12.80 9.81
N GLY A 188 -7.68 13.68 9.65
CA GLY A 188 -7.45 14.41 8.40
C GLY A 188 -7.16 13.50 7.22
N ALA A 189 -6.36 12.44 7.42
CA ALA A 189 -6.08 11.44 6.37
C ALA A 189 -7.34 10.67 5.95
N ILE A 190 -8.22 10.33 6.90
CA ILE A 190 -9.51 9.68 6.59
C ILE A 190 -10.42 10.63 5.79
N GLU A 191 -10.47 11.91 6.16
CA GLU A 191 -11.29 12.89 5.45
C GLU A 191 -10.80 13.12 4.00
N GLN A 192 -9.48 13.22 3.80
CA GLN A 192 -8.87 13.30 2.47
C GLN A 192 -9.14 12.04 1.64
N ALA A 193 -9.05 10.85 2.24
CA ALA A 193 -9.39 9.60 1.55
C ALA A 193 -10.87 9.56 1.14
N ALA A 194 -11.78 9.99 2.00
CA ALA A 194 -13.21 10.08 1.69
C ALA A 194 -13.52 11.11 0.59
N GLU A 195 -12.77 12.21 0.51
CA GLU A 195 -12.89 13.18 -0.57
C GLU A 195 -12.35 12.65 -1.90
N ALA A 196 -11.21 11.96 -1.88
CA ALA A 196 -10.69 11.26 -3.05
C ALA A 196 -11.68 10.20 -3.56
N GLU A 197 -12.33 9.45 -2.65
CA GLU A 197 -13.37 8.48 -3.02
C GLU A 197 -14.60 9.16 -3.65
N ARG A 198 -15.09 10.26 -3.06
CA ARG A 198 -16.21 11.05 -3.61
C ARG A 198 -15.90 11.59 -5.01
N THR A 199 -14.70 12.12 -5.22
CA THR A 199 -14.28 12.64 -6.53
C THR A 199 -14.10 11.52 -7.55
N ALA A 200 -13.53 10.38 -7.16
CA ALA A 200 -13.43 9.19 -8.01
C ALA A 200 -14.81 8.67 -8.44
N LYS A 201 -15.78 8.61 -7.50
CA LYS A 201 -17.14 8.20 -7.79
C LYS A 201 -17.84 9.14 -8.78
N ALA A 202 -17.72 10.46 -8.58
CA ALA A 202 -18.28 11.45 -9.50
C ALA A 202 -17.63 11.37 -10.91
N ASN A 203 -16.33 11.10 -10.98
CA ASN A 203 -15.64 10.89 -12.25
C ASN A 203 -16.11 9.59 -12.94
N MET A 204 -16.33 8.52 -12.18
CA MET A 204 -16.88 7.26 -12.71
C MET A 204 -18.30 7.45 -13.26
N GLU A 205 -19.15 8.20 -12.57
CA GLU A 205 -20.51 8.54 -13.05
C GLU A 205 -20.46 9.34 -14.36
N ARG A 206 -19.61 10.37 -14.43
CA ARG A 206 -19.38 11.13 -15.68
C ARG A 206 -18.84 10.27 -16.82
N ALA A 207 -17.91 9.35 -16.54
CA ALA A 207 -17.40 8.43 -17.55
C ALA A 207 -18.48 7.49 -18.09
N ASN A 208 -19.40 7.04 -17.22
CA ASN A 208 -20.54 6.22 -17.62
C ASN A 208 -21.54 7.01 -18.47
N GLU A 209 -21.78 8.30 -18.16
CA GLU A 209 -22.63 9.17 -18.97
C GLU A 209 -22.02 9.40 -20.36
N LEU A 210 -20.74 9.77 -20.44
CA LEU A 210 -20.03 9.92 -21.71
C LEU A 210 -20.05 8.63 -22.53
N SER A 211 -19.92 7.47 -21.89
CA SER A 211 -20.00 6.17 -22.59
C SER A 211 -21.39 5.94 -23.21
N LYS A 212 -22.46 6.37 -22.53
CA LYS A 212 -23.83 6.29 -23.08
C LYS A 212 -24.02 7.27 -24.24
N GLU A 213 -23.49 8.48 -24.13
CA GLU A 213 -23.53 9.48 -25.21
C GLU A 213 -22.77 8.98 -26.45
N ILE A 214 -21.57 8.42 -26.27
CA ILE A 214 -20.79 7.81 -27.34
C ILE A 214 -21.58 6.69 -28.02
N ALA A 215 -22.23 5.81 -27.26
CA ALA A 215 -23.05 4.74 -27.80
C ALA A 215 -24.23 5.28 -28.64
N ALA A 216 -24.92 6.32 -28.15
CA ALA A 216 -26.02 6.96 -28.87
C ALA A 216 -25.56 7.64 -30.18
N VAL A 217 -24.39 8.30 -30.16
CA VAL A 217 -23.80 8.88 -31.37
C VAL A 217 -23.42 7.79 -32.37
N HIS A 218 -22.85 6.67 -31.92
CA HIS A 218 -22.56 5.54 -32.79
C HIS A 218 -23.82 4.96 -33.44
N GLU A 219 -24.90 4.79 -32.68
CA GLU A 219 -26.18 4.32 -33.22
C GLU A 219 -26.74 5.29 -34.27
N SER A 220 -26.68 6.59 -34.02
CA SER A 220 -27.05 7.64 -34.98
C SER A 220 -26.20 7.59 -36.27
N VAL A 221 -24.88 7.42 -36.13
CA VAL A 221 -23.97 7.29 -37.28
C VAL A 221 -24.32 6.06 -38.11
N ASP A 222 -24.67 4.94 -37.49
CA ASP A 222 -25.05 3.72 -38.20
C ASP A 222 -26.41 3.85 -38.88
N GLN A 223 -27.37 4.55 -38.26
CA GLN A 223 -28.64 4.92 -38.90
C GLN A 223 -28.41 5.83 -40.12
N LEU A 224 -27.51 6.82 -40.01
CA LEU A 224 -27.17 7.71 -41.12
C LEU A 224 -26.49 6.96 -42.27
N LYS A 225 -25.58 6.02 -41.97
CA LYS A 225 -24.98 5.15 -43.00
C LYS A 225 -26.04 4.34 -43.72
N LEU A 226 -27.00 3.77 -42.99
CA LEU A 226 -28.10 3.00 -43.59
C LEU A 226 -28.95 3.89 -44.49
N ALA A 227 -29.31 5.09 -44.03
CA ALA A 227 -30.05 6.06 -44.83
C ALA A 227 -29.29 6.49 -46.10
N CYS A 228 -27.97 6.73 -46.01
CA CYS A 228 -27.15 7.03 -47.18
C CYS A 228 -27.13 5.90 -48.21
N VAL A 229 -27.08 4.64 -47.77
CA VAL A 229 -27.16 3.48 -48.69
C VAL A 229 -28.52 3.44 -49.37
N GLN A 230 -29.61 3.64 -48.62
CA GLN A 230 -30.97 3.70 -49.19
C GLN A 230 -31.13 4.82 -50.21
N VAL A 231 -30.62 6.03 -49.91
CA VAL A 231 -30.66 7.16 -50.86
C VAL A 231 -29.91 6.81 -52.14
N ARG A 232 -28.72 6.21 -52.05
CA ARG A 232 -27.96 5.78 -53.25
C ARG A 232 -28.68 4.72 -54.07
N GLU A 233 -29.37 3.78 -53.42
CA GLU A 233 -30.18 2.77 -54.12
C GLU A 233 -31.37 3.40 -54.85
N GLU A 234 -32.07 4.36 -54.23
CA GLU A 234 -33.15 5.12 -54.87
C GLU A 234 -32.65 5.99 -56.02
N GLU A 235 -31.50 6.66 -55.85
CA GLU A 235 -30.84 7.40 -56.94
C GLU A 235 -30.54 6.51 -58.15
N ALA A 236 -30.04 5.29 -57.90
CA ALA A 236 -29.78 4.31 -58.96
C ALA A 236 -31.08 3.90 -59.69
N LYS A 237 -32.17 3.66 -58.95
CA LYS A 237 -33.48 3.35 -59.54
C LYS A 237 -33.98 4.50 -60.42
N ILE A 238 -33.93 5.74 -59.92
CA ILE A 238 -34.34 6.93 -60.67
C ILE A 238 -33.52 7.07 -61.97
N TYR A 239 -32.22 6.79 -61.92
CA TYR A 239 -31.38 6.80 -63.12
C TYR A 239 -31.81 5.77 -64.16
N THR A 240 -32.11 4.55 -63.73
CA THR A 240 -32.60 3.50 -64.64
C THR A 240 -33.96 3.85 -65.24
N GLU A 241 -34.88 4.41 -64.45
CA GLU A 241 -36.19 4.84 -64.94
C GLU A 241 -36.07 5.99 -65.96
N LYS A 242 -35.22 6.98 -65.68
CA LYS A 242 -34.92 8.08 -66.63
C LYS A 242 -34.37 7.57 -67.95
N ASP A 243 -33.48 6.57 -67.92
CA ASP A 243 -32.94 5.99 -69.16
C ASP A 243 -34.03 5.26 -69.96
N VAL A 244 -34.88 4.47 -69.30
CA VAL A 244 -36.03 3.83 -69.95
C VAL A 244 -36.99 4.85 -70.57
N GLN A 245 -37.32 5.93 -69.85
CA GLN A 245 -38.15 7.00 -70.38
C GLN A 245 -37.52 7.66 -71.60
N LYS A 246 -36.22 7.99 -71.54
CA LYS A 246 -35.47 8.57 -72.67
C LYS A 246 -35.49 7.67 -73.90
N GLN A 247 -35.29 6.37 -73.73
CA GLN A 247 -35.38 5.40 -74.82
C GLN A 247 -36.79 5.36 -75.44
N SER A 248 -37.84 5.44 -74.60
CA SER A 248 -39.22 5.45 -75.09
C SER A 248 -39.55 6.70 -75.92
N TYR A 249 -39.10 7.89 -75.51
CA TYR A 249 -39.30 9.13 -76.27
C TYR A 249 -38.52 9.11 -77.58
N LYS A 250 -37.29 8.58 -77.57
CA LYS A 250 -36.50 8.40 -78.79
C LYS A 250 -37.22 7.51 -79.80
N ALA A 251 -37.77 6.37 -79.36
CA ALA A 251 -38.54 5.48 -80.21
C ALA A 251 -39.79 6.15 -80.81
N LYS A 252 -40.55 6.91 -80.01
CA LYS A 252 -41.72 7.68 -80.48
C LYS A 252 -41.35 8.73 -81.54
N LEU A 253 -40.21 9.41 -81.38
CA LEU A 253 -39.72 10.38 -82.36
C LEU A 253 -39.28 9.69 -83.68
N GLU A 254 -38.61 8.55 -83.59
CA GLU A 254 -38.24 7.75 -84.76
C GLU A 254 -39.48 7.22 -85.51
N GLU A 255 -40.56 6.91 -84.79
CA GLU A 255 -41.83 6.51 -85.40
C GLU A 255 -42.53 7.69 -86.11
N SER A 256 -42.64 8.86 -85.47
CA SER A 256 -43.28 10.03 -86.07
C SER A 256 -42.51 10.54 -87.30
N THR A 257 -41.18 10.50 -87.28
CA THR A 257 -40.34 10.84 -88.44
C THR A 257 -40.55 9.88 -89.62
N LYS A 258 -40.72 8.57 -89.36
CA LYS A 258 -41.11 7.60 -90.39
C LYS A 258 -42.48 7.91 -90.98
N GLN A 259 -43.46 8.29 -90.15
CA GLN A 259 -44.79 8.69 -90.61
C GLN A 259 -44.75 9.95 -91.50
N VAL A 260 -43.98 10.98 -91.12
CA VAL A 260 -43.78 12.20 -91.93
C VAL A 260 -43.10 11.89 -93.26
N LEU A 261 -42.11 10.99 -93.27
CA LEU A 261 -41.45 10.55 -94.50
C LEU A 261 -42.36 9.71 -95.40
N ALA A 262 -43.32 8.95 -94.83
CA ALA A 262 -44.33 8.25 -95.60
C ALA A 262 -45.32 9.23 -96.25
N LEU A 263 -45.83 10.20 -95.49
CA LEU A 263 -46.75 11.24 -95.99
C LEU A 263 -46.10 12.12 -97.07
N ARG A 264 -44.79 12.40 -96.98
CA ARG A 264 -44.06 13.12 -98.04
C ARG A 264 -43.96 12.37 -99.37
N LYS A 265 -44.06 11.03 -99.36
CA LYS A 265 -44.01 10.19 -100.57
C LYS A 265 -45.36 10.08 -101.28
N GLU A 266 -46.45 10.57 -100.70
CA GLU A 266 -47.82 10.52 -101.26
C GLU A 266 -48.26 11.81 -101.99
N THR A 267 -47.39 12.82 -102.15
CA THR A 267 -47.75 14.09 -102.82
C THR A 267 -47.47 14.05 -104.33
N ASP A 268 -48.50 14.20 -105.15
CA ASP A 268 -48.49 14.08 -106.63
C ASP A 268 -48.04 15.40 -107.33
N PRO A 269 -46.93 15.42 -108.11
CA PRO A 269 -46.34 16.62 -108.69
C PRO A 269 -46.99 17.14 -109.99
N ASP A 270 -47.99 16.46 -110.55
CA ASP A 270 -48.57 16.81 -111.86
C ASP A 270 -49.79 17.76 -111.82
N LEU A 271 -50.31 18.09 -110.63
CA LEU A 271 -51.36 19.12 -110.47
C LEU A 271 -50.79 20.56 -110.49
N ALA A 272 -49.51 20.74 -110.19
CA ALA A 272 -48.86 22.05 -110.06
C ALA A 272 -48.55 22.71 -111.42
N LYS A 273 -48.26 21.93 -112.47
CA LYS A 273 -47.87 22.46 -113.79
C LYS A 273 -49.05 22.86 -114.68
N ASN A 274 -50.25 22.37 -114.40
CA ASN A 274 -51.45 22.69 -115.19
C ASN A 274 -52.02 24.09 -114.84
N LEU A 275 -51.65 24.63 -113.68
CA LEU A 275 -52.07 25.95 -113.22
C LEU A 275 -51.22 27.10 -113.81
N GLU A 276 -49.96 26.84 -114.19
CA GLU A 276 -49.08 27.84 -114.83
C GLU A 276 -49.51 28.19 -116.26
N ALA A 277 -50.02 27.22 -117.03
CA ALA A 277 -50.43 27.43 -118.41
C ALA A 277 -51.70 28.30 -118.56
N LYS A 278 -52.58 28.30 -117.54
CA LYS A 278 -53.79 29.14 -117.49
C LYS A 278 -53.49 30.60 -117.13
N LEU A 279 -52.30 30.88 -116.60
CA LEU A 279 -51.91 32.21 -116.13
C LEU A 279 -51.50 33.14 -117.28
N ALA A 280 -51.03 32.58 -118.39
CA ALA A 280 -50.68 33.31 -119.60
C ALA A 280 -51.93 33.82 -120.37
N GLU A 281 -53.05 33.10 -120.30
CA GLU A 281 -54.32 33.49 -120.93
C GLU A 281 -55.02 34.64 -120.15
N LYS A 282 -54.84 34.66 -118.82
CA LYS A 282 -55.41 35.71 -117.94
C LYS A 282 -54.78 37.09 -118.09
N MET A 283 -53.64 37.19 -118.77
CA MET A 283 -53.11 38.49 -119.20
C MET A 283 -53.97 39.15 -120.29
N SER A 284 -54.88 38.43 -120.95
CA SER A 284 -55.94 39.03 -121.78
C SER A 284 -57.18 39.44 -120.98
N GLU A 285 -57.30 39.01 -119.72
CA GLU A 285 -58.31 39.43 -118.74
C GLU A 285 -57.84 40.63 -117.90
N ILE A 286 -56.86 41.38 -118.41
CA ILE A 286 -56.52 42.74 -117.98
C ILE A 286 -57.72 43.70 -118.12
N GLU A 287 -58.79 43.29 -118.78
CA GLU A 287 -60.08 43.98 -118.79
C GLU A 287 -61.00 43.58 -117.61
N ALA A 288 -60.75 42.42 -116.98
CA ALA A 288 -61.29 42.02 -115.68
C ALA A 288 -60.57 42.68 -114.48
N LEU A 289 -59.42 43.35 -114.71
CA LEU A 289 -58.61 44.07 -113.70
C LEU A 289 -59.37 45.10 -112.86
N LYS A 290 -60.53 45.57 -113.33
CA LYS A 290 -61.39 46.47 -112.55
C LYS A 290 -62.16 45.77 -111.43
N LYS A 291 -62.46 44.47 -111.59
CA LYS A 291 -63.03 43.58 -110.56
C LYS A 291 -61.93 42.99 -109.69
N GLU A 292 -60.74 42.84 -110.28
CA GLU A 292 -59.48 42.45 -109.65
C GLU A 292 -58.99 43.48 -108.64
N MET A 293 -59.33 44.77 -108.77
CA MET A 293 -59.01 45.80 -107.76
C MET A 293 -59.74 45.59 -106.42
N ASP A 294 -60.93 45.00 -106.40
CA ASP A 294 -61.68 44.74 -105.17
C ASP A 294 -61.40 43.33 -104.59
N SER A 295 -61.01 42.35 -105.43
CA SER A 295 -60.45 41.08 -104.97
C SER A 295 -58.96 41.16 -104.58
N ALA A 296 -58.19 42.10 -105.15
CA ALA A 296 -56.82 42.40 -104.74
C ALA A 296 -56.80 43.05 -103.35
N LYS A 297 -57.77 43.91 -103.03
CA LYS A 297 -57.95 44.42 -101.65
C LYS A 297 -58.29 43.31 -100.67
N SER A 298 -59.10 42.30 -101.02
CA SER A 298 -59.37 41.16 -100.14
C SER A 298 -58.17 40.21 -100.05
N SER A 299 -57.44 39.98 -101.15
CA SER A 299 -56.22 39.17 -101.19
C SER A 299 -55.07 39.82 -100.41
N ASP A 300 -54.88 41.14 -100.53
CA ASP A 300 -53.89 41.89 -99.76
C ASP A 300 -54.29 41.98 -98.29
N LEU A 301 -55.58 42.09 -97.98
CA LEU A 301 -56.08 41.98 -96.60
C LEU A 301 -55.82 40.58 -96.03
N ASP A 302 -56.01 39.51 -96.79
CA ASP A 302 -55.75 38.14 -96.33
C ASP A 302 -54.25 37.82 -96.23
N LYS A 303 -53.41 38.37 -97.11
CA LYS A 303 -51.93 38.34 -96.96
C LYS A 303 -51.47 39.14 -95.76
N VAL A 304 -52.04 40.33 -95.52
CA VAL A 304 -51.75 41.12 -94.31
C VAL A 304 -52.20 40.36 -93.07
N LYS A 305 -53.35 39.69 -93.08
CA LYS A 305 -53.80 38.83 -91.96
C LYS A 305 -52.83 37.67 -91.70
N VAL A 306 -52.35 36.99 -92.74
CA VAL A 306 -51.36 35.92 -92.60
C VAL A 306 -50.05 36.48 -92.05
N VAL A 307 -49.55 37.59 -92.59
CA VAL A 307 -48.32 38.24 -92.10
C VAL A 307 -48.48 38.78 -90.68
N THR A 308 -49.65 39.29 -90.28
CA THR A 308 -49.91 39.71 -88.90
C THR A 308 -50.00 38.52 -87.95
N ALA A 309 -50.59 37.41 -88.38
CA ALA A 309 -50.62 36.17 -87.59
C ALA A 309 -49.21 35.60 -87.41
N GLU A 310 -48.42 35.53 -88.49
CA GLU A 310 -47.01 35.13 -88.42
C GLU A 310 -46.17 36.07 -87.56
N LEU A 311 -46.44 37.38 -87.60
CA LEU A 311 -45.78 38.37 -86.76
C LEU A 311 -46.17 38.22 -85.28
N ASP A 312 -47.43 37.93 -85.00
CA ASP A 312 -47.92 37.72 -83.63
C ASP A 312 -47.41 36.38 -83.06
N ASP A 313 -47.37 35.31 -83.87
CA ASP A 313 -46.72 34.04 -83.53
C ASP A 313 -45.22 34.23 -83.27
N ALA A 314 -44.54 35.02 -84.11
CA ALA A 314 -43.13 35.37 -83.92
C ALA A 314 -42.92 36.18 -82.63
N LYS A 315 -43.80 37.15 -82.31
CA LYS A 315 -43.74 37.89 -81.05
C LYS A 315 -43.98 37.00 -79.84
N GLU A 316 -44.93 36.06 -79.91
CA GLU A 316 -45.18 35.11 -78.82
C GLU A 316 -43.97 34.20 -78.61
N SER A 317 -43.36 33.71 -79.70
CA SER A 317 -42.13 32.91 -79.62
C SER A 317 -40.96 33.71 -79.02
N LEU A 318 -40.80 34.98 -79.39
CA LEU A 318 -39.77 35.86 -78.84
C LEU A 318 -40.02 36.14 -77.34
N HIS A 319 -41.28 36.33 -76.94
CA HIS A 319 -41.64 36.51 -75.53
C HIS A 319 -41.30 35.27 -74.70
N LYS A 320 -41.60 34.06 -75.20
CA LYS A 320 -41.23 32.80 -74.55
C LYS A 320 -39.71 32.66 -74.41
N VAL A 321 -38.95 33.01 -75.45
CA VAL A 321 -37.48 33.01 -75.38
C VAL A 321 -36.96 34.02 -74.35
N ALA A 322 -37.57 35.20 -74.24
CA ALA A 322 -37.21 36.20 -73.23
C ALA A 322 -37.58 35.77 -71.79
N GLU A 323 -38.68 35.05 -71.61
CA GLU A 323 -39.04 34.42 -70.33
C GLU A 323 -38.04 33.32 -69.95
N GLU A 324 -37.69 32.45 -70.91
CA GLU A 324 -36.67 31.41 -70.72
C GLU A 324 -35.31 32.03 -70.37
N GLU A 325 -34.89 33.09 -71.06
CA GLU A 325 -33.66 33.85 -70.75
C GLU A 325 -33.68 34.35 -69.29
N ASN A 326 -34.78 34.95 -68.84
CA ASN A 326 -34.91 35.40 -67.45
C ASN A 326 -34.86 34.23 -66.44
N THR A 327 -35.47 33.08 -66.74
CA THR A 327 -35.38 31.90 -65.88
C THR A 327 -33.96 31.32 -65.81
N LEU A 328 -33.23 31.33 -66.94
CA LEU A 328 -31.83 30.90 -66.97
C LEU A 328 -30.94 31.90 -66.24
N GLN A 329 -31.18 33.20 -66.38
CA GLN A 329 -30.46 34.26 -65.68
C GLN A 329 -30.58 34.08 -64.15
N THR A 330 -31.80 33.89 -63.64
CA THR A 330 -32.06 33.65 -62.21
C THR A 330 -31.45 32.33 -61.71
N LEU A 331 -31.45 31.27 -62.53
CA LEU A 331 -30.76 30.01 -62.22
C LEU A 331 -29.24 30.21 -62.14
N VAL A 332 -28.66 30.99 -63.05
CA VAL A 332 -27.22 31.30 -63.02
C VAL A 332 -26.85 32.13 -61.79
N GLU A 333 -27.69 33.09 -61.39
CA GLU A 333 -27.48 33.88 -60.18
C GLU A 333 -27.56 33.04 -58.91
N THR A 334 -28.53 32.13 -58.81
CA THR A 334 -28.64 31.18 -57.69
C THR A 334 -27.45 30.23 -57.62
N LEU A 335 -27.04 29.63 -58.74
CA LEU A 335 -25.84 28.79 -58.79
C LEU A 335 -24.54 29.54 -58.44
N LYS A 336 -24.44 30.82 -58.79
CA LYS A 336 -23.29 31.66 -58.38
C LYS A 336 -23.26 31.87 -56.87
N LEU A 337 -24.41 32.14 -56.26
CA LEU A 337 -24.53 32.27 -54.80
C LEU A 337 -24.19 30.97 -54.08
N GLU A 338 -24.68 29.83 -54.58
CA GLU A 338 -24.33 28.51 -54.05
C GLU A 338 -22.84 28.23 -54.17
N LEU A 339 -22.21 28.55 -55.31
CA LEU A 339 -20.77 28.40 -55.51
C LEU A 339 -19.97 29.25 -54.51
N GLU A 340 -20.37 30.51 -54.29
CA GLU A 340 -19.73 31.35 -53.28
C GLU A 340 -19.91 30.81 -51.86
N ASN A 341 -21.10 30.29 -51.54
CA ASN A 341 -21.37 29.69 -50.23
C ASN A 341 -20.51 28.43 -50.00
N MET A 342 -20.47 27.53 -50.99
CA MET A 342 -19.61 26.34 -50.96
C MET A 342 -18.13 26.68 -50.81
N LYS A 343 -17.66 27.77 -51.45
CA LYS A 343 -16.28 28.24 -51.27
C LYS A 343 -16.03 28.69 -49.83
N LYS A 344 -16.94 29.44 -49.22
CA LYS A 344 -16.82 29.87 -47.81
C LYS A 344 -16.77 28.68 -46.87
N GLU A 345 -17.71 27.74 -47.01
CA GLU A 345 -17.74 26.50 -46.22
C GLU A 345 -16.46 25.68 -46.38
N HIS A 346 -15.90 25.61 -47.59
CA HIS A 346 -14.62 24.93 -47.82
C HIS A 346 -13.46 25.63 -47.09
N PHE A 347 -13.41 26.96 -47.07
CA PHE A 347 -12.38 27.68 -46.31
C PHE A 347 -12.53 27.45 -44.80
N GLU A 348 -13.75 27.48 -44.27
CA GLU A 348 -14.03 27.20 -42.85
C GLU A 348 -13.65 25.76 -42.46
N LEU A 349 -13.99 24.79 -43.31
CA LEU A 349 -13.61 23.39 -43.09
C LEU A 349 -12.09 23.20 -43.11
N LYS A 350 -11.39 23.88 -44.01
CA LYS A 350 -9.93 23.81 -44.08
C LYS A 350 -9.25 24.42 -42.85
N GLU A 351 -9.81 25.49 -42.30
CA GLU A 351 -9.34 26.06 -41.03
C GLU A 351 -9.57 25.09 -39.87
N LYS A 352 -10.78 24.52 -39.78
CA LYS A 352 -11.11 23.48 -38.79
C LYS A 352 -10.19 22.26 -38.90
N GLU A 353 -9.89 21.81 -40.11
CA GLU A 353 -8.95 20.70 -40.35
C GLU A 353 -7.57 21.02 -39.75
N ALA A 354 -7.01 22.19 -40.06
CA ALA A 354 -5.72 22.62 -39.52
C ALA A 354 -5.70 22.74 -37.98
N GLU A 355 -6.79 23.24 -37.37
CA GLU A 355 -6.96 23.26 -35.92
C GLU A 355 -6.95 21.85 -35.32
N THR A 356 -7.68 20.92 -35.92
CA THR A 356 -7.74 19.53 -35.46
C THR A 356 -6.42 18.79 -35.65
N GLU A 357 -5.69 19.06 -36.73
CA GLU A 357 -4.37 18.49 -36.98
C GLU A 357 -3.35 19.00 -35.96
N SER A 358 -3.37 20.30 -35.65
CA SER A 358 -2.56 20.89 -34.58
C SER A 358 -2.86 20.28 -33.21
N LEU A 359 -4.15 20.10 -32.88
CA LEU A 359 -4.59 19.45 -31.65
C LEU A 359 -4.11 17.99 -31.58
N ALA A 360 -4.26 17.24 -32.68
CA ALA A 360 -3.81 15.85 -32.78
C ALA A 360 -2.28 15.74 -32.61
N GLY A 361 -1.51 16.65 -33.22
CA GLY A 361 -0.07 16.75 -33.02
C GLY A 361 0.30 17.06 -31.56
N GLY A 362 -0.39 18.00 -30.92
CA GLY A 362 -0.20 18.31 -29.50
C GLY A 362 -0.50 17.13 -28.58
N LEU A 363 -1.56 16.37 -28.86
CA LEU A 363 -1.90 15.14 -28.14
C LEU A 363 -0.85 14.05 -28.36
N HIS A 364 -0.33 13.90 -29.58
CA HIS A 364 0.73 12.94 -29.88
C HIS A 364 2.01 13.23 -29.07
N VAL A 365 2.42 14.50 -28.98
CA VAL A 365 3.59 14.90 -28.17
C VAL A 365 3.35 14.61 -26.69
N LYS A 366 2.17 14.93 -26.15
CA LYS A 366 1.82 14.61 -24.75
C LYS A 366 1.85 13.10 -24.49
N LEU A 367 1.35 12.29 -25.43
CA LEU A 367 1.36 10.84 -25.34
C LEU A 367 2.79 10.27 -25.36
N GLN A 368 3.66 10.76 -26.24
CA GLN A 368 5.07 10.37 -26.27
C GLN A 368 5.80 10.77 -24.98
N LYS A 369 5.52 11.97 -24.45
CA LYS A 369 6.08 12.42 -23.16
C LYS A 369 5.65 11.51 -22.02
N ALA A 370 4.35 11.25 -21.89
CA ALA A 370 3.82 10.35 -20.86
C ALA A 370 4.39 8.92 -20.98
N LYS A 371 4.58 8.44 -22.22
CA LYS A 371 5.22 7.14 -22.47
C LYS A 371 6.67 7.12 -21.96
N SER A 372 7.46 8.15 -22.25
CA SER A 372 8.84 8.25 -21.76
C SER A 372 8.94 8.38 -20.24
N GLU A 373 8.02 9.14 -19.62
CA GLU A 373 7.94 9.27 -18.15
C GLU A 373 7.57 7.94 -17.49
N LEU A 374 6.63 7.19 -18.09
CA LEU A 374 6.25 5.85 -17.64
C LEU A 374 7.43 4.87 -17.73
N GLU A 375 8.20 4.91 -18.82
CA GLU A 375 9.36 4.03 -19.00
C GLU A 375 10.46 4.31 -17.94
N VAL A 376 10.67 5.59 -17.59
CA VAL A 376 11.56 5.97 -16.48
C VAL A 376 11.02 5.44 -15.15
N ALA A 377 9.73 5.62 -14.88
CA ALA A 377 9.10 5.14 -13.64
C ALA A 377 9.21 3.61 -13.49
N ILE A 378 9.00 2.84 -14.56
CA ILE A 378 9.17 1.37 -14.56
C ILE A 378 10.62 1.00 -14.25
N ALA A 379 11.60 1.70 -14.83
CA ALA A 379 13.01 1.44 -14.56
C ALA A 379 13.41 1.76 -13.11
N GLU A 380 12.82 2.79 -12.51
CA GLU A 380 13.00 3.13 -11.09
C GLU A 380 12.31 2.12 -10.17
N GLU A 381 11.09 1.70 -10.49
CA GLU A 381 10.37 0.64 -9.77
C GLU A 381 11.16 -0.67 -9.79
N ALA A 382 11.70 -1.07 -10.95
CA ALA A 382 12.51 -2.29 -11.06
C ALA A 382 13.75 -2.26 -10.15
N LYS A 383 14.41 -1.10 -10.01
CA LYS A 383 15.53 -0.92 -9.08
C LYS A 383 15.08 -1.00 -7.63
N ALA A 384 13.98 -0.34 -7.28
CA ALA A 384 13.42 -0.39 -5.92
C ALA A 384 12.99 -1.81 -5.54
N ARG A 385 12.38 -2.54 -6.47
CA ARG A 385 11.99 -3.95 -6.31
C ARG A 385 13.21 -4.83 -6.09
N GLY A 386 14.29 -4.66 -6.87
CA GLY A 386 15.55 -5.37 -6.66
C GLY A 386 16.14 -5.14 -5.26
N ALA A 387 16.20 -3.89 -4.81
CA ALA A 387 16.67 -3.55 -3.47
C ALA A 387 15.78 -4.17 -2.35
N SER A 388 14.47 -4.23 -2.58
CA SER A 388 13.54 -4.89 -1.65
C SER A 388 13.76 -6.41 -1.60
N GLU A 389 13.99 -7.06 -2.74
CA GLU A 389 14.27 -8.50 -2.81
C GLU A 389 15.59 -8.86 -2.12
N GLU A 390 16.62 -8.02 -2.28
CA GLU A 390 17.88 -8.15 -1.53
C GLU A 390 17.64 -8.01 -0.01
N MET A 391 16.88 -7.00 0.42
CA MET A 391 16.54 -6.81 1.84
C MET A 391 15.79 -8.03 2.40
N ILE A 392 14.81 -8.57 1.67
CA ILE A 392 14.08 -9.78 2.07
C ILE A 392 15.03 -10.98 2.18
N SER A 393 15.99 -11.12 1.25
CA SER A 393 16.99 -12.20 1.30
C SER A 393 17.88 -12.09 2.53
N THR A 394 18.35 -10.88 2.87
CA THR A 394 19.16 -10.67 4.08
C THR A 394 18.37 -10.92 5.37
N LEU A 395 17.08 -10.55 5.41
CA LEU A 395 16.21 -10.84 6.56
C LEU A 395 15.99 -12.33 6.74
N HIS A 396 15.75 -13.08 5.66
CA HIS A 396 15.64 -14.55 5.75
C HIS A 396 16.94 -15.18 6.22
N GLN A 397 18.09 -14.71 5.75
CA GLN A 397 19.39 -15.21 6.21
C GLN A 397 19.58 -14.94 7.71
N LEU A 398 19.30 -13.72 8.18
CA LEU A 398 19.39 -13.38 9.61
C LEU A 398 18.42 -14.19 10.46
N ALA A 399 17.22 -14.48 9.95
CA ALA A 399 16.25 -15.32 10.62
C ALA A 399 16.78 -16.76 10.79
N LEU A 400 17.36 -17.34 9.73
CA LEU A 400 17.99 -18.66 9.78
C LEU A 400 19.20 -18.69 10.72
N GLU A 401 20.07 -17.68 10.68
CA GLU A 401 21.20 -17.56 11.60
C GLU A 401 20.74 -17.43 13.07
N THR A 402 19.67 -16.68 13.31
CA THR A 402 19.07 -16.55 14.65
C THR A 402 18.46 -17.86 15.14
N GLU A 403 17.79 -18.61 14.27
CA GLU A 403 17.23 -19.92 14.60
C GLU A 403 18.34 -20.93 14.91
N ASN A 404 19.39 -20.97 14.10
CA ASN A 404 20.56 -21.82 14.35
C ASN A 404 21.24 -21.46 15.68
N ALA A 405 21.44 -20.18 15.97
CA ALA A 405 22.03 -19.74 17.24
C ALA A 405 21.17 -20.14 18.45
N LYS A 406 19.83 -20.21 18.30
CA LYS A 406 18.95 -20.72 19.35
C LYS A 406 19.11 -22.23 19.55
N LEU A 407 19.17 -23.00 18.46
CA LEU A 407 19.40 -24.44 18.53
C LEU A 407 20.74 -24.76 19.20
N GLU A 408 21.80 -24.04 18.84
CA GLU A 408 23.12 -24.16 19.48
C GLU A 408 23.07 -23.79 20.96
N ALA A 409 22.35 -22.72 21.34
CA ALA A 409 22.19 -22.34 22.74
C ALA A 409 21.40 -23.38 23.56
N ASP A 410 20.35 -23.96 22.98
CA ASP A 410 19.56 -25.03 23.61
C ASP A 410 20.40 -26.31 23.76
N GLU A 411 21.22 -26.66 22.76
CA GLU A 411 22.16 -27.78 22.85
C GLU A 411 23.21 -27.56 23.95
N MET A 412 23.82 -26.37 24.01
CA MET A 412 24.76 -26.01 25.07
C MET A 412 24.10 -26.05 26.46
N LYS A 413 22.82 -25.65 26.56
CA LYS A 413 22.06 -25.74 27.81
C LYS A 413 21.86 -27.20 28.24
N MET A 414 21.50 -28.09 27.32
CA MET A 414 21.35 -29.52 27.60
C MET A 414 22.68 -30.13 28.07
N GLN A 415 23.79 -29.80 27.40
CA GLN A 415 25.14 -30.24 27.82
C GLN A 415 25.51 -29.70 29.21
N ALA A 416 25.20 -28.43 29.50
CA ALA A 416 25.44 -27.84 30.82
C ALA A 416 24.60 -28.52 31.93
N GLU A 417 23.34 -28.87 31.65
CA GLU A 417 22.49 -29.62 32.58
C GLU A 417 23.02 -31.05 32.80
N GLU A 418 23.55 -31.71 31.76
CA GLU A 418 24.17 -33.03 31.87
C GLU A 418 25.45 -32.98 32.72
N LEU A 419 26.36 -32.04 32.43
CA LEU A 419 27.57 -31.82 33.23
C LEU A 419 27.24 -31.48 34.68
N LYS A 420 26.16 -30.75 34.93
CA LYS A 420 25.70 -30.46 36.30
C LYS A 420 25.25 -31.73 37.04
N LYS A 421 24.53 -32.63 36.37
CA LYS A 421 24.13 -33.92 36.95
C LYS A 421 25.35 -34.79 37.24
N GLU A 422 26.32 -34.82 36.34
CA GLU A 422 27.58 -35.54 36.54
C GLU A 422 28.38 -34.95 37.73
N ALA A 423 28.49 -33.63 37.82
CA ALA A 423 29.13 -32.94 38.94
C ALA A 423 28.40 -33.23 40.27
N GLU A 424 27.08 -33.29 40.28
CA GLU A 424 26.31 -33.66 41.47
C GLU A 424 26.53 -35.13 41.86
N ALA A 425 26.56 -36.05 40.90
CA ALA A 425 26.84 -37.46 41.14
C ALA A 425 28.25 -37.66 41.72
N THR A 426 29.26 -36.98 41.18
CA THR A 426 30.63 -37.03 41.70
C THR A 426 30.75 -36.43 43.10
N ARG A 427 30.02 -35.35 43.41
CA ARG A 427 29.93 -34.80 44.78
C ARG A 427 29.32 -35.80 45.75
N MET A 428 28.23 -36.47 45.39
CA MET A 428 27.60 -37.48 46.25
C MET A 428 28.54 -38.67 46.51
N ALA A 429 29.26 -39.13 45.48
CA ALA A 429 30.27 -40.18 45.61
C ALA A 429 31.43 -39.74 46.53
N LEU A 430 31.86 -38.49 46.43
CA LEU A 430 32.87 -37.91 47.32
C LEU A 430 32.39 -37.87 48.77
N GLU A 431 31.17 -37.40 49.03
CA GLU A 431 30.58 -37.38 50.39
C GLU A 431 30.47 -38.79 50.99
N GLU A 432 30.15 -39.79 50.17
CA GLU A 432 30.14 -41.19 50.61
C GLU A 432 31.55 -41.69 50.95
N ALA A 433 32.54 -41.37 50.12
CA ALA A 433 33.94 -41.70 50.36
C ALA A 433 34.48 -41.01 51.64
N GLU A 434 34.11 -39.74 51.88
CA GLU A 434 34.46 -39.02 53.10
C GLU A 434 33.84 -39.64 54.36
N LYS A 435 32.58 -40.09 54.29
CA LYS A 435 31.94 -40.82 55.40
C LYS A 435 32.67 -42.13 55.68
N LYS A 436 32.99 -42.90 54.65
CA LYS A 436 33.78 -44.14 54.76
C LYS A 436 35.16 -43.88 55.38
N LEU A 437 35.84 -42.81 54.96
CA LEU A 437 37.12 -42.40 55.52
C LEU A 437 37.01 -42.04 57.01
N LYS A 438 35.98 -41.28 57.41
CA LYS A 438 35.74 -40.94 58.82
C LYS A 438 35.52 -42.19 59.68
N SER A 439 34.73 -43.16 59.19
CA SER A 439 34.53 -44.44 59.87
C SER A 439 35.84 -45.22 60.00
N ALA A 440 36.62 -45.31 58.93
CA ALA A 440 37.93 -45.98 58.95
C ALA A 440 38.93 -45.29 59.90
N MET A 441 38.91 -43.95 59.99
CA MET A 441 39.73 -43.18 60.93
C MET A 441 39.35 -43.47 62.39
N GLN A 442 38.05 -43.53 62.70
CA GLN A 442 37.58 -43.88 64.04
C GLN A 442 37.96 -45.31 64.41
N GLU A 443 37.77 -46.28 63.50
CA GLU A 443 38.20 -47.67 63.70
C GLU A 443 39.71 -47.77 63.92
N ALA A 444 40.52 -47.01 63.15
CA ALA A 444 41.95 -46.94 63.33
C ALA A 444 42.35 -46.33 64.69
N GLU A 445 41.61 -45.33 65.19
CA GLU A 445 41.83 -44.72 66.51
C GLU A 445 41.43 -45.66 67.65
N GLU A 446 40.34 -46.41 67.50
CA GLU A 446 39.93 -47.48 68.42
C GLU A 446 40.98 -48.60 68.44
N ALA A 447 41.44 -49.05 67.27
CA ALA A 447 42.51 -50.04 67.16
C ALA A 447 43.82 -49.54 67.80
N LYS A 448 44.16 -48.26 67.64
CA LYS A 448 45.34 -47.65 68.28
C LYS A 448 45.18 -47.55 69.79
N SER A 449 43.98 -47.26 70.29
CA SER A 449 43.67 -47.26 71.72
C SER A 449 43.80 -48.66 72.31
N ALA A 450 43.25 -49.67 71.64
CA ALA A 450 43.40 -51.07 72.03
C ALA A 450 44.85 -51.54 71.96
N GLU A 451 45.62 -51.09 70.96
CA GLU A 451 47.06 -51.35 70.87
C GLU A 451 47.81 -50.73 72.05
N ALA A 452 47.50 -49.49 72.42
CA ALA A 452 48.11 -48.81 73.56
C ALA A 452 47.78 -49.52 74.89
N GLU A 453 46.53 -49.95 75.08
CA GLU A 453 46.12 -50.74 76.25
C GLU A 453 46.83 -52.09 76.29
N ALA A 454 46.91 -52.81 75.17
CA ALA A 454 47.66 -54.06 75.07
C ALA A 454 49.15 -53.84 75.39
N ARG A 455 49.76 -52.75 74.91
CA ARG A 455 51.14 -52.36 75.24
C ARG A 455 51.30 -52.05 76.73
N GLU A 456 50.34 -51.39 77.37
CA GLU A 456 50.36 -51.12 78.81
C GLU A 456 50.19 -52.41 79.64
N GLN A 457 49.30 -53.32 79.23
CA GLN A 457 49.18 -54.65 79.84
C GLN A 457 50.47 -55.45 79.71
N ILE A 458 51.11 -55.44 78.53
CA ILE A 458 52.44 -56.06 78.32
C ILE A 458 53.47 -55.41 79.23
N LYS A 459 53.49 -54.08 79.35
CA LYS A 459 54.39 -53.35 80.25
C LYS A 459 54.15 -53.77 81.70
N ASN A 460 52.91 -53.78 82.18
CA ASN A 460 52.55 -54.20 83.54
C ASN A 460 52.91 -55.67 83.82
N LEU A 461 52.70 -56.57 82.85
CA LEU A 461 53.12 -57.98 82.97
C LEU A 461 54.65 -58.10 82.97
N SER A 462 55.35 -57.29 82.19
CA SER A 462 56.82 -57.25 82.17
C SER A 462 57.37 -56.68 83.48
N GLU A 463 56.75 -55.64 84.05
CA GLU A 463 57.08 -55.04 85.35
C GLU A 463 56.75 -55.98 86.50
N LYS A 464 55.64 -56.72 86.43
CA LYS A 464 55.30 -57.80 87.38
C LYS A 464 56.27 -58.99 87.25
N THR A 465 56.74 -59.28 86.04
CA THR A 465 57.74 -60.34 85.79
C THR A 465 59.13 -59.89 86.24
N THR A 466 59.51 -58.62 86.10
CA THR A 466 60.75 -58.07 86.67
C THR A 466 60.66 -57.89 88.18
N ALA A 467 59.48 -57.59 88.76
CA ALA A 467 59.21 -57.59 90.20
C ALA A 467 59.22 -59.01 90.81
N ALA A 468 58.66 -60.00 90.10
CA ALA A 468 58.75 -61.41 90.48
C ALA A 468 60.19 -61.96 90.31
N ARG A 469 60.91 -61.54 89.27
CA ARG A 469 62.36 -61.83 89.11
C ARG A 469 63.25 -61.11 90.12
N SER A 470 62.80 -60.00 90.71
CA SER A 470 63.51 -59.32 91.81
C SER A 470 63.11 -59.82 93.20
N SER A 471 62.11 -60.70 93.30
CA SER A 471 61.69 -61.34 94.55
C SER A 471 62.10 -62.81 94.68
N THR A 472 62.57 -63.43 93.59
CA THR A 472 63.29 -64.72 93.59
C THR A 472 64.33 -64.74 92.47
N SER A 473 65.57 -64.35 92.76
CA SER A 473 66.78 -65.11 92.40
C SER A 473 68.02 -64.32 92.77
N GLU A 474 68.93 -65.01 93.42
CA GLU A 474 70.30 -64.58 93.69
C GLU A 474 71.05 -64.22 92.41
N SER A 475 71.97 -63.26 92.60
CA SER A 475 73.30 -63.20 91.99
C SER A 475 73.41 -62.72 90.53
N GLY A 476 74.49 -61.96 90.31
CA GLY A 476 75.01 -61.61 88.99
C GLY A 476 75.38 -62.83 88.17
N ALA A 477 74.37 -63.43 87.53
CA ALA A 477 74.55 -64.42 86.49
C ALA A 477 75.04 -63.69 85.22
N ARG A 478 76.34 -63.79 84.96
CA ARG A 478 76.89 -63.56 83.62
C ARG A 478 76.27 -64.62 82.71
N ILE A 479 75.19 -64.26 82.01
CA ILE A 479 74.54 -65.10 81.01
C ILE A 479 75.53 -65.26 79.86
N THR A 480 76.23 -66.39 79.81
CA THR A 480 77.01 -66.80 78.64
C THR A 480 76.05 -67.36 77.61
N LEU A 481 75.56 -66.49 76.73
CA LEU A 481 74.86 -66.88 75.50
C LEU A 481 75.84 -67.66 74.61
N SER A 482 75.38 -68.78 74.04
CA SER A 482 76.17 -69.45 73.01
C SER A 482 76.32 -68.52 71.81
N LYS A 483 77.42 -68.62 71.05
CA LYS A 483 77.62 -67.80 69.85
C LYS A 483 76.44 -67.95 68.88
N ASP A 484 75.90 -69.16 68.75
CA ASP A 484 74.76 -69.45 67.88
C ASP A 484 73.45 -68.80 68.38
N GLU A 485 73.24 -68.72 69.69
CA GLU A 485 72.06 -68.06 70.28
C GLU A 485 72.15 -66.53 70.15
N PHE A 486 73.34 -65.95 70.36
CA PHE A 486 73.58 -64.53 70.13
C PHE A 486 73.42 -64.17 68.64
N ASP A 487 73.96 -65.00 67.74
CA ASP A 487 73.83 -64.82 66.29
C ASP A 487 72.38 -65.04 65.81
N SER A 488 71.58 -65.86 66.52
CA SER A 488 70.15 -66.02 66.23
C SER A 488 69.32 -64.83 66.73
N LEU A 489 69.61 -64.31 67.92
CA LEU A 489 68.93 -63.12 68.44
C LEU A 489 69.31 -61.87 67.62
N SER A 490 70.58 -61.73 67.27
CA SER A 490 71.08 -60.63 66.43
C SER A 490 70.44 -60.67 65.05
N ARG A 491 70.34 -61.85 64.42
CA ARG A 491 69.58 -62.01 63.16
C ARG A 491 68.11 -61.64 63.29
N LYS A 492 67.43 -62.00 64.38
CA LYS A 492 66.03 -61.59 64.61
C LYS A 492 65.89 -60.08 64.81
N VAL A 493 66.84 -59.44 65.48
CA VAL A 493 66.86 -57.98 65.63
C VAL A 493 67.06 -57.32 64.27
N GLU A 494 68.01 -57.80 63.47
CA GLU A 494 68.23 -57.32 62.10
C GLU A 494 67.00 -57.54 61.22
N GLU A 495 66.31 -58.68 61.32
CA GLU A 495 65.05 -58.94 60.60
C GLU A 495 63.93 -57.97 61.00
N LEU A 496 63.82 -57.62 62.28
CA LEU A 496 62.84 -56.66 62.77
C LEU A 496 63.20 -55.21 62.36
N ASP A 497 64.47 -54.85 62.39
CA ASP A 497 64.95 -53.53 61.92
C ASP A 497 64.73 -53.40 60.41
N ASN A 498 65.04 -54.43 59.62
CA ASN A 498 64.73 -54.47 58.19
C ASN A 498 63.22 -54.35 57.94
N LEU A 499 62.38 -54.99 58.75
CA LEU A 499 60.92 -54.89 58.63
C LEU A 499 60.42 -53.49 59.01
N ALA A 500 61.03 -52.83 59.99
CA ALA A 500 60.74 -51.45 60.34
C ALA A 500 61.18 -50.48 59.23
N GLU A 501 62.36 -50.67 58.64
CA GLU A 501 62.85 -49.90 57.50
C GLU A 501 61.93 -50.04 56.28
N ILE A 502 61.47 -51.27 55.98
CA ILE A 502 60.50 -51.50 54.90
C ILE A 502 59.18 -50.76 55.16
N ARG A 503 58.67 -50.78 56.40
CA ARG A 503 57.43 -50.07 56.77
C ARG A 503 57.59 -48.55 56.70
N VAL A 504 58.73 -48.02 57.15
CA VAL A 504 59.04 -46.58 57.04
C VAL A 504 59.19 -46.19 55.58
N GLY A 505 59.89 -46.99 54.77
CA GLY A 505 60.02 -46.77 53.33
C GLY A 505 58.67 -46.76 52.61
N ALA A 506 57.78 -47.71 52.93
CA ALA A 506 56.42 -47.74 52.38
C ALA A 506 55.61 -46.49 52.79
N ALA A 507 55.70 -46.07 54.05
CA ALA A 507 55.03 -44.85 54.52
C ALA A 507 55.55 -43.59 53.82
N ILE A 508 56.87 -43.47 53.63
CA ILE A 508 57.48 -42.36 52.89
C ILE A 508 57.00 -42.36 51.43
N ALA A 509 56.99 -43.52 50.76
CA ALA A 509 56.51 -43.64 49.39
C ALA A 509 55.03 -43.24 49.24
N HIS A 510 54.18 -43.62 50.20
CA HIS A 510 52.78 -43.19 50.23
C HIS A 510 52.65 -41.67 50.40
N VAL A 511 53.43 -41.06 51.29
CA VAL A 511 53.44 -39.59 51.48
C VAL A 511 53.92 -38.87 50.22
N GLU A 512 54.97 -39.38 49.57
CA GLU A 512 55.47 -38.81 48.32
C GLU A 512 54.46 -38.94 47.17
N ALA A 513 53.74 -40.07 47.07
CA ALA A 513 52.67 -40.26 46.09
C ALA A 513 51.50 -39.27 46.32
N VAL A 514 51.10 -39.06 47.57
CA VAL A 514 50.06 -38.07 47.93
C VAL A 514 50.52 -36.66 47.58
N LYS A 515 51.76 -36.29 47.93
CA LYS A 515 52.34 -34.99 47.57
C LYS A 515 52.45 -34.79 46.05
N ALA A 516 52.75 -35.84 45.28
CA ALA A 516 52.78 -35.76 43.83
C ALA A 516 51.37 -35.52 43.26
N SER A 517 50.37 -36.26 43.76
CA SER A 517 48.96 -36.09 43.38
C SER A 517 48.42 -34.70 43.76
N GLU A 518 48.76 -34.18 44.94
CA GLU A 518 48.39 -32.83 45.40
C GLU A 518 48.96 -31.76 44.47
N ASN A 519 50.24 -31.87 44.11
CA ASN A 519 50.88 -30.93 43.19
C ASN A 519 50.28 -30.99 41.78
N GLU A 520 49.88 -32.15 41.29
CA GLU A 520 49.17 -32.28 40.01
C GLU A 520 47.80 -31.59 40.07
N ALA A 521 47.05 -31.80 41.15
CA ALA A 521 45.76 -31.14 41.38
C ALA A 521 45.90 -29.61 41.45
N LEU A 522 46.92 -29.10 42.16
CA LEU A 522 47.23 -27.67 42.22
C LEU A 522 47.57 -27.09 40.84
N LYS A 523 48.36 -27.80 40.02
CA LYS A 523 48.65 -27.37 38.65
C LYS A 523 47.41 -27.31 37.76
N LYS A 524 46.50 -28.29 37.88
CA LYS A 524 45.22 -28.28 37.16
C LYS A 524 44.35 -27.09 37.59
N LEU A 525 44.27 -26.83 38.89
CA LEU A 525 43.53 -25.69 39.44
C LEU A 525 44.12 -24.36 38.94
N GLU A 526 45.44 -24.19 38.97
CA GLU A 526 46.11 -22.99 38.44
C GLU A 526 45.85 -22.79 36.94
N ALA A 527 45.83 -23.87 36.15
CA ALA A 527 45.50 -23.81 34.73
C ALA A 527 44.04 -23.35 34.49
N THR A 528 43.08 -23.92 35.23
CA THR A 528 41.67 -23.49 35.14
C THR A 528 41.48 -22.04 35.57
N GLN A 529 42.21 -21.58 36.60
CA GLN A 529 42.16 -20.20 37.04
C GLN A 529 42.68 -19.24 35.97
N LYS A 530 43.79 -19.57 35.31
CA LYS A 530 44.33 -18.79 34.19
C LYS A 530 43.36 -18.73 33.00
N GLU A 531 42.66 -19.82 32.72
CA GLU A 531 41.63 -19.85 31.66
C GLU A 531 40.44 -18.95 32.00
N ILE A 532 39.94 -19.00 33.23
CA ILE A 532 38.88 -18.10 33.72
C ILE A 532 39.31 -16.63 33.58
N ASP A 533 40.54 -16.29 33.95
CA ASP A 533 41.05 -14.91 33.84
C ASP A 533 41.19 -14.47 32.37
N ASN A 534 41.60 -15.37 31.47
CA ASN A 534 41.62 -15.11 30.02
C ASN A 534 40.21 -14.89 29.45
N ILE A 535 39.22 -15.70 29.85
CA ILE A 535 37.82 -15.51 29.44
C ILE A 535 37.28 -14.19 29.99
N LYS A 536 37.61 -13.84 31.23
CA LYS A 536 37.20 -12.59 31.87
C LYS A 536 37.77 -11.36 31.17
N THR A 537 39.03 -11.40 30.77
CA THR A 537 39.65 -10.32 30.00
C THR A 537 39.07 -10.21 28.59
N ALA A 538 38.89 -11.34 27.89
CA ALA A 538 38.26 -11.37 26.57
C ALA A 538 36.82 -10.83 26.59
N THR A 539 36.02 -11.17 27.61
CA THR A 539 34.65 -10.67 27.77
C THR A 539 34.62 -9.17 28.07
N GLN A 540 35.53 -8.65 28.90
CA GLN A 540 35.64 -7.21 29.14
C GLN A 540 36.04 -6.43 27.88
N GLU A 541 36.95 -6.98 27.05
CA GLU A 541 37.31 -6.37 25.77
C GLU A 541 36.15 -6.40 24.77
N ALA A 542 35.41 -7.51 24.69
CA ALA A 542 34.22 -7.63 23.86
C ALA A 542 33.14 -6.62 24.28
N LEU A 543 32.93 -6.44 25.59
CA LEU A 543 32.00 -5.46 26.15
C LEU A 543 32.41 -4.03 25.75
N LYS A 544 33.68 -3.65 25.94
CA LYS A 544 34.18 -2.33 25.51
C LYS A 544 34.01 -2.10 24.00
N LYS A 545 34.25 -3.12 23.18
CA LYS A 545 34.03 -3.04 21.71
C LYS A 545 32.54 -2.84 21.39
N ALA A 546 31.65 -3.54 22.09
CA ALA A 546 30.20 -3.38 21.92
C ALA A 546 29.73 -1.97 22.33
N GLU A 547 30.19 -1.44 23.46
CA GLU A 547 29.92 -0.07 23.90
C GLU A 547 30.42 0.96 22.90
N MET A 548 31.64 0.79 22.37
CA MET A 548 32.18 1.67 21.33
C MET A 548 31.35 1.62 20.04
N ALA A 549 30.90 0.44 19.62
CA ALA A 549 30.04 0.27 18.45
C ALA A 549 28.66 0.92 18.66
N GLU A 550 28.08 0.80 19.86
CA GLU A 550 26.82 1.45 20.21
C GLU A 550 26.95 2.98 20.25
N ALA A 551 28.05 3.49 20.79
CA ALA A 551 28.37 4.92 20.79
C ALA A 551 28.55 5.45 19.36
N ALA A 552 29.26 4.71 18.50
CA ALA A 552 29.40 5.05 17.08
C ALA A 552 28.05 5.04 16.35
N LYS A 553 27.20 4.02 16.61
CA LYS A 553 25.83 3.95 16.08
C LYS A 553 25.01 5.17 16.50
N LYS A 554 25.02 5.53 17.80
CA LYS A 554 24.33 6.72 18.33
C LYS A 554 24.83 8.01 17.68
N ALA A 555 26.14 8.13 17.40
CA ALA A 555 26.69 9.28 16.70
C ALA A 555 26.17 9.39 15.26
N VAL A 556 26.19 8.28 14.50
CA VAL A 556 25.66 8.23 13.13
C VAL A 556 24.15 8.49 13.09
N GLU A 557 23.37 7.91 14.00
CA GLU A 557 21.94 8.17 14.13
C GLU A 557 21.65 9.64 14.48
N GLY A 558 22.50 10.25 15.31
CA GLY A 558 22.45 11.67 15.64
C GLY A 558 22.69 12.56 14.41
N GLU A 559 23.70 12.24 13.59
CA GLU A 559 23.95 12.95 12.33
C GLU A 559 22.83 12.76 11.31
N LEU A 560 22.29 11.54 11.18
CA LEU A 560 21.18 11.22 10.29
C LEU A 560 19.90 11.96 10.71
N ARG A 561 19.66 12.11 12.02
CA ARG A 561 18.55 12.92 12.54
C ARG A 561 18.71 14.39 12.18
N ARG A 562 19.90 14.97 12.40
CA ARG A 562 20.22 16.34 11.98
C ARG A 562 20.13 16.53 10.47
N TRP A 563 20.46 15.52 9.68
CA TRP A 563 20.30 15.55 8.23
C TRP A 563 18.83 15.57 7.81
N ARG A 564 18.00 14.73 8.43
CA ARG A 564 16.53 14.74 8.22
C ARG A 564 15.91 16.08 8.63
N GLU A 565 16.31 16.65 9.76
CA GLU A 565 15.87 17.98 10.20
C GLU A 565 16.28 19.07 9.20
N ARG A 566 17.52 19.02 8.68
CA ARG A 566 18.00 19.96 7.66
C ARG A 566 17.23 19.84 6.35
N GLU A 567 16.93 18.63 5.90
CA GLU A 567 16.13 18.44 4.68
C GLU A 567 14.67 18.85 4.87
N GLN A 568 14.06 18.56 6.02
CA GLN A 568 12.72 19.07 6.34
C GLN A 568 12.71 20.60 6.41
N LYS A 569 13.74 21.22 6.98
CA LYS A 569 13.86 22.68 7.01
C LYS A 569 14.02 23.28 5.61
N LYS A 570 14.84 22.67 4.74
CA LYS A 570 14.95 23.10 3.34
C LYS A 570 13.65 22.92 2.56
N ALA A 571 12.93 21.81 2.78
CA ALA A 571 11.62 21.58 2.18
C ALA A 571 10.60 22.62 2.65
N ALA A 572 10.60 22.97 3.94
CA ALA A 572 9.75 24.01 4.50
C ALA A 572 10.12 25.41 3.98
N GLU A 573 11.41 25.73 3.84
CA GLU A 573 11.89 26.98 3.24
C GLU A 573 11.55 27.06 1.74
N ALA A 574 11.66 25.95 0.98
CA ALA A 574 11.24 25.89 -0.41
C ALA A 574 9.73 26.04 -0.57
N ALA A 575 8.94 25.38 0.28
CA ALA A 575 7.49 25.55 0.33
C ALA A 575 7.10 27.00 0.68
N SER A 576 7.81 27.63 1.63
CA SER A 576 7.60 29.05 1.97
C SER A 576 7.94 29.98 0.81
N ARG A 577 9.04 29.71 0.09
CA ARG A 577 9.42 30.48 -1.11
C ARG A 577 8.39 30.36 -2.24
N ILE A 578 7.89 29.15 -2.51
CA ILE A 578 6.83 28.91 -3.48
C ILE A 578 5.56 29.67 -3.07
N LEU A 579 5.21 29.68 -1.78
CA LEU A 579 4.05 30.42 -1.28
C LEU A 579 4.21 31.93 -1.47
N THR A 580 5.40 32.47 -1.22
CA THR A 580 5.70 33.90 -1.44
C THR A 580 5.74 34.29 -2.92
N GLU A 581 6.27 33.43 -3.81
CA GLU A 581 6.22 33.66 -5.26
C GLU A 581 4.79 33.57 -5.80
N THR A 582 3.97 32.68 -5.26
CA THR A 582 2.56 32.54 -5.64
C THR A 582 1.72 33.74 -5.16
N GLN A 583 2.02 34.30 -3.99
CA GLN A 583 1.39 35.54 -3.50
C GLN A 583 1.84 36.78 -4.29
N MET A 584 3.07 36.82 -4.80
CA MET A 584 3.58 37.94 -5.62
C MET A 584 3.14 37.87 -7.08
N ASN A 585 2.50 36.78 -7.53
CA ASN A 585 2.04 36.61 -8.92
C ASN A 585 0.58 37.08 -9.16
N TYR A 586 -0.08 37.65 -8.14
CA TYR A 586 -1.35 38.38 -8.28
C TYR A 586 -1.12 39.88 -8.12
N GLY A 587 -0.45 40.47 -9.11
CA GLY A 587 -0.39 41.93 -9.23
C GLY A 587 0.85 42.44 -9.92
N SER A 588 0.89 42.37 -11.27
CA SER A 588 1.03 43.56 -12.14
C SER A 588 1.49 43.19 -13.54
N SER A 589 0.72 43.68 -14.51
CA SER A 589 0.98 43.73 -15.95
C SER A 589 2.17 44.66 -16.28
N PRO A 590 2.83 44.55 -17.45
CA PRO A 590 4.18 45.06 -17.67
C PRO A 590 4.20 46.44 -18.35
N GLN A 591 5.04 47.37 -17.88
CA GLN A 591 5.59 48.45 -18.72
C GLN A 591 6.72 49.26 -18.03
N ASN A 592 7.82 49.38 -18.79
CA ASN A 592 8.67 50.57 -18.98
C ASN A 592 9.79 50.95 -17.98
N TYR A 593 11.03 50.77 -18.51
CA TYR A 593 12.26 51.58 -18.47
C TYR A 593 12.60 52.44 -17.22
N ARG A 594 13.80 52.23 -16.65
CA ARG A 594 14.86 53.28 -16.62
C ARG A 594 16.23 52.75 -16.20
N VAL A 595 17.25 53.29 -16.88
CA VAL A 595 18.69 53.03 -16.84
C VAL A 595 19.42 53.96 -15.85
N GLU A 596 20.69 53.60 -15.54
CA GLU A 596 21.76 54.31 -14.79
C GLU A 596 21.70 54.21 -13.24
N LYS A 597 22.79 53.99 -12.48
CA LYS A 597 24.22 54.37 -12.70
C LYS A 597 25.18 53.58 -11.78
N GLU A 598 26.46 53.55 -12.16
CA GLU A 598 27.60 52.87 -11.55
C GLU A 598 28.14 53.53 -10.24
N LYS A 599 28.61 52.68 -9.28
CA LYS A 599 29.86 52.66 -8.42
C LYS A 599 30.53 53.98 -7.91
N PRO A 600 31.54 53.98 -6.98
CA PRO A 600 32.03 53.01 -5.96
C PRO A 600 32.47 53.62 -4.58
N SER A 601 33.08 52.78 -3.71
CA SER A 601 34.02 53.07 -2.58
C SER A 601 33.46 53.79 -1.33
N GLU A 602 33.96 53.70 -0.09
CA GLU A 602 35.22 53.20 0.49
C GLU A 602 35.03 52.98 2.02
N LYS A 603 36.12 52.56 2.67
CA LYS A 603 36.33 51.94 3.99
C LYS A 603 36.13 52.78 5.27
N PHE A 604 36.25 52.06 6.41
CA PHE A 604 36.96 52.41 7.68
C PHE A 604 36.11 53.19 8.75
N VAL A 605 36.13 53.01 10.10
CA VAL A 605 36.88 52.28 11.16
C VAL A 605 36.04 52.27 12.45
N GLU A 606 36.26 51.31 13.37
CA GLU A 606 36.58 51.47 14.83
C GLU A 606 36.12 50.21 15.61
N SER A 607 36.94 49.23 16.03
CA SER A 607 38.23 49.15 16.76
C SER A 607 38.05 49.54 18.25
N HIS A 608 38.11 48.65 19.25
CA HIS A 608 39.38 48.17 19.84
C HIS A 608 39.24 47.10 20.96
N SER A 609 40.35 46.36 21.13
CA SER A 609 40.98 45.82 22.38
C SER A 609 40.88 44.29 22.60
N LYS A 610 41.78 43.45 22.05
CA LYS A 610 43.18 43.09 22.45
C LYS A 610 43.29 42.07 23.60
N MET A 611 43.89 40.89 23.34
CA MET A 611 45.27 40.54 23.77
C MET A 611 45.75 39.18 23.18
N TYR A 612 46.92 39.19 22.52
CA TYR A 612 47.76 38.06 22.04
C TYR A 612 48.80 37.67 23.17
N PRO A 613 49.85 36.81 23.03
CA PRO A 613 50.48 36.16 21.85
C PRO A 613 51.01 34.69 22.11
N PRO A 614 52.05 34.13 21.44
CA PRO A 614 51.88 33.05 20.44
C PRO A 614 52.85 31.84 20.63
N THR A 615 52.86 30.87 19.72
CA THR A 615 54.03 29.97 19.53
C THR A 615 54.08 29.31 18.15
N VAL A 616 55.28 28.81 17.83
CA VAL A 616 56.00 28.78 16.54
C VAL A 616 56.28 27.33 16.09
N GLU A 617 56.15 27.07 14.78
CA GLU A 617 56.98 26.25 13.88
C GLU A 617 57.81 25.01 14.35
N THR A 618 57.65 23.86 13.66
CA THR A 618 58.67 23.06 12.90
C THR A 618 58.65 21.50 13.01
N ARG A 619 58.70 20.87 11.81
CA ARG A 619 59.44 19.67 11.29
C ARG A 619 59.49 18.27 11.99
N LYS A 620 59.01 17.27 11.20
CA LYS A 620 59.65 16.00 10.68
C LYS A 620 60.69 15.23 11.54
N LEU A 621 60.56 13.89 11.70
CA LEU A 621 61.17 12.78 10.89
C LEU A 621 61.21 11.39 11.63
N GLN A 622 60.74 10.33 10.94
CA GLN A 622 61.22 8.91 10.80
C GLN A 622 61.57 7.89 11.95
N LYS A 623 61.11 6.63 11.67
CA LYS A 623 61.71 5.26 11.83
C LYS A 623 61.64 4.56 13.22
N ALA A 624 61.49 3.23 13.39
CA ALA A 624 61.34 2.06 12.49
C ALA A 624 60.79 0.79 13.22
N LYS A 625 60.08 -0.05 12.43
CA LYS A 625 59.85 -1.52 12.37
C LYS A 625 60.34 -2.49 13.46
N THR A 626 59.50 -3.48 13.78
CA THR A 626 59.79 -4.94 13.65
C THR A 626 58.51 -5.74 13.34
N SER A 627 58.71 -6.90 12.72
CA SER A 627 57.79 -7.71 11.90
C SER A 627 57.52 -9.09 12.50
N VAL A 628 56.32 -9.68 12.30
CA VAL A 628 56.15 -11.15 12.17
C VAL A 628 55.04 -11.46 11.14
N ALA A 629 55.35 -12.37 10.21
CA ALA A 629 54.55 -12.80 9.07
C ALA A 629 53.59 -13.96 9.41
N LYS A 630 52.51 -14.13 8.62
CA LYS A 630 51.97 -15.46 8.23
C LYS A 630 51.06 -15.40 6.98
N LYS A 631 51.49 -16.19 5.99
CA LYS A 631 50.83 -16.88 4.86
C LYS A 631 49.70 -16.22 4.04
N LYS A 632 50.05 -15.99 2.76
CA LYS A 632 49.16 -15.90 1.59
C LYS A 632 48.53 -17.26 1.25
N VAL A 633 47.25 -17.24 0.88
CA VAL A 633 46.63 -18.20 -0.04
C VAL A 633 46.10 -17.41 -1.25
N LEU A 634 46.35 -18.00 -2.42
CA LEU A 634 46.21 -17.51 -3.78
C LEU A 634 44.87 -17.98 -4.35
N MET A 635 44.10 -17.09 -5.01
CA MET A 635 43.18 -17.38 -6.13
C MET A 635 42.72 -16.05 -6.81
N PRO A 636 42.27 -16.08 -8.08
CA PRO A 636 42.78 -15.17 -9.11
C PRO A 636 41.81 -14.10 -9.65
N ASN A 637 42.44 -13.10 -10.29
CA ASN A 637 41.89 -12.03 -11.11
C ASN A 637 40.90 -12.49 -12.20
N ILE A 638 39.78 -11.78 -12.29
CA ILE A 638 38.98 -11.61 -13.52
C ILE A 638 38.31 -10.23 -13.49
N SER A 639 38.96 -9.24 -14.09
CA SER A 639 38.28 -8.01 -14.54
C SER A 639 39.18 -7.31 -15.55
N GLY A 640 39.07 -7.76 -16.79
CA GLY A 640 39.63 -7.09 -17.95
C GLY A 640 38.94 -7.63 -19.19
N ILE A 641 37.95 -6.89 -19.68
CA ILE A 641 37.50 -6.78 -21.08
C ILE A 641 36.38 -5.73 -21.07
N PHE A 642 36.67 -4.53 -21.59
CA PHE A 642 35.84 -3.89 -22.61
C PHE A 642 36.71 -2.81 -23.27
N GLN A 643 37.30 -3.19 -24.40
CA GLN A 643 37.93 -2.28 -25.34
C GLN A 643 36.83 -1.50 -26.06
N LYS A 644 36.92 -0.17 -25.99
CA LYS A 644 36.08 0.77 -26.73
C LYS A 644 36.51 0.73 -28.20
N LYS A 645 35.78 0.02 -29.06
CA LYS A 645 36.02 0.00 -30.51
C LYS A 645 35.06 0.97 -31.22
N LYS A 646 35.66 2.06 -31.69
CA LYS A 646 35.16 2.99 -32.71
C LYS A 646 35.24 2.30 -34.07
N ASN A 647 34.17 2.32 -34.86
CA ASN A 647 34.22 2.10 -36.32
C ASN A 647 33.19 3.01 -37.00
N GLN A 648 33.67 3.88 -37.88
CA GLN A 648 32.95 4.28 -39.09
C GLN A 648 33.03 3.14 -40.10
N VAL A 649 32.02 2.98 -40.95
CA VAL A 649 32.12 2.84 -42.43
C VAL A 649 30.71 2.59 -42.99
N GLU A 650 30.30 3.52 -43.85
CA GLU A 650 29.61 3.37 -45.15
C GLU A 650 28.99 2.01 -45.55
N GLY A 651 27.72 2.06 -45.95
CA GLY A 651 27.02 0.95 -46.61
C GLY A 651 25.52 1.21 -46.87
N SER A 652 25.24 1.94 -47.95
CA SER A 652 24.07 1.89 -48.87
C SER A 652 23.16 0.62 -48.75
N SER A 653 21.83 0.57 -48.95
CA SER A 653 20.83 1.41 -49.65
C SER A 653 19.37 1.05 -49.16
N PRO A 654 18.24 1.30 -49.87
CA PRO A 654 17.18 2.20 -49.40
C PRO A 654 15.77 1.57 -49.26
N SER A 655 14.92 2.06 -48.35
CA SER A 655 13.51 1.67 -48.31
C SER A 655 12.63 2.71 -49.02
N TYR A 656 12.08 2.32 -50.17
CA TYR A 656 11.06 3.03 -50.94
C TYR A 656 9.74 3.15 -50.14
N LEU A 657 9.13 4.34 -50.19
CA LEU A 657 7.68 4.55 -50.04
C LEU A 657 7.11 4.83 -51.44
N PRO A 658 5.95 4.26 -51.83
CA PRO A 658 5.39 4.46 -53.16
C PRO A 658 4.48 5.68 -53.22
N GLY A 659 4.74 6.54 -54.21
CA GLY A 659 3.71 7.38 -54.84
C GLY A 659 3.85 8.87 -54.60
N GLU A 660 4.68 9.54 -55.41
CA GLU A 660 4.36 10.84 -56.02
C GLU A 660 5.40 11.16 -57.10
N LYS A 661 4.94 11.57 -58.29
CA LYS A 661 5.78 11.92 -59.44
C LYS A 661 6.11 13.41 -59.39
N PRO A 662 7.36 13.84 -59.61
CA PRO A 662 7.66 15.25 -59.79
C PRO A 662 7.43 15.68 -61.25
N ILE A 663 6.74 16.79 -61.41
CA ILE A 663 6.75 17.64 -62.60
C ILE A 663 7.95 18.58 -62.46
N TRP A 664 8.61 18.84 -63.59
CA TRP A 664 9.86 19.57 -63.79
C TRP A 664 10.00 20.89 -63.03
#